data_AF-A0A7R8V8C4-F1
#
_entry.id   AF-A0A7R8V8C4-F1
#
_cell.length_a   1.000
_cell.length_b   1.000
_cell.length_c   1.000
_cell.angle_alpha   90.00
_cell.angle_beta   90.00
_cell.angle_gamma   90.00
#
_symmetry.space_group_name_H-M   'P 1'
#
loop_
_entity.id
_entity.type
_entity.pdbx_description
1 polymer ?
#
loop_
_entity_poly.entity_id
_entity_poly.type
_entity_poly.pdbx_seq_one_letter_code
_entity_poly.pdbx_strand_id
1 'polypeptide(L)'
;MAQTYIKQVMESMGWTDGNMVPVANEENRGLLNAINELLKDKAEKAAALEIVQSRVGNLAAHFSNAESNIGQNVKLVNAHRSQLTTESHLSKLAEYDDNKYVSLLMDLEKEHEEIKQYESTTASHIKRIRKNIEKLSEKLDWARQTQAEWQQAMTKGDEANKLIERYCKEDESNAKKLENKRRLIQDNVNKQKKTLIDLYEEQKSVEQVLQRTAQLYRQAHMERRQLIQTWKDAVQQMSQRESDIEQCEKDLEEAKAYSKEKQAELKEQEHFLNQQVADNKEVEKAIDELNDEISDAKNRLADAVDLNTLKANEVQIIQKELSAMMQKLQQQRRQNNKTVTDKMRIDQTMKEVEKQIDELGQRYKKFQNETTSSSERLAQLDELLEAEEKIKYHLSQETVRLNNVFYRSQQQLANLRSEEKILNIQNRGAEASLVNTRKSLKDDEKELSRKIEHSYNMGFKVQQLEMKISKLMGVQKDIDPEKEARITALEKHNDRATQQLDLLQLQVKQVEDDMRNLTSNYNHDMHEMERMAFMIKEKETFYEGGNKKLRDLTASNQERLVEHSVLKMRVNQMENQIAKHNNKLFNIEKHRMELEKTVNERVIDLKSQLNLLNMKRKHLIEERTTLKADIVERRTRIEAMKTRYNLAIDLLGKNDDGSTVTVTQLRIETAQEKQLLLQEGNELNEKVIKAEKDIKAMENTLCLINYSNDAYRKSFGQADEDNPQLIELNELKKTYCEMLSKLRCMHNEISSKEAELENACQKRENAERELDELNRNRQVTLATFIN
;
A
#
# COMPACT_ATOMS: atom_id res chain seq x y z
N MET A 1 2.40 -65.03 -26.48
CA MET A 1 1.51 -66.21 -26.66
C MET A 1 0.34 -66.24 -25.67
N ALA A 2 0.51 -65.97 -24.36
CA ALA A 2 -0.60 -66.01 -23.40
C ALA A 2 -1.83 -65.15 -23.78
N GLN A 3 -1.64 -63.90 -24.23
CA GLN A 3 -2.74 -63.01 -24.64
C GLN A 3 -3.60 -63.56 -25.79
N THR A 4 -3.00 -64.31 -26.73
CA THR A 4 -3.73 -64.89 -27.87
C THR A 4 -4.71 -65.98 -27.41
N TYR A 5 -4.29 -66.80 -26.44
CA TYR A 5 -5.14 -67.82 -25.84
C TYR A 5 -6.29 -67.22 -25.03
N ILE A 6 -6.03 -66.14 -24.27
CA ILE A 6 -7.07 -65.40 -23.53
C ILE A 6 -8.13 -64.83 -24.50
N LYS A 7 -7.72 -64.25 -25.63
CA LYS A 7 -8.66 -63.78 -26.67
C LYS A 7 -9.53 -64.91 -27.21
N GLN A 8 -8.93 -66.05 -27.59
CA GLN A 8 -9.69 -67.20 -28.11
C GLN A 8 -10.70 -67.76 -27.09
N VAL A 9 -10.36 -67.75 -25.79
CA VAL A 9 -11.30 -68.13 -24.73
C VAL A 9 -12.45 -67.11 -24.59
N MET A 10 -12.17 -65.80 -24.67
CA MET A 10 -13.23 -64.76 -24.64
C MET A 10 -14.14 -64.79 -25.88
N GLU A 11 -13.57 -65.02 -27.07
CA GLU A 11 -14.33 -65.21 -28.30
C GLU A 11 -15.22 -66.47 -28.21
N SER A 12 -14.72 -67.56 -27.62
CA SER A 12 -15.52 -68.78 -27.37
C SER A 12 -16.65 -68.61 -26.35
N MET A 13 -16.58 -67.58 -25.50
CA MET A 13 -17.64 -67.18 -24.56
C MET A 13 -18.67 -66.22 -25.20
N GLY A 14 -18.48 -65.82 -26.46
CA GLY A 14 -19.37 -64.92 -27.21
C GLY A 14 -19.12 -63.42 -27.02
N TRP A 15 -17.92 -63.02 -26.57
CA TRP A 15 -17.60 -61.63 -26.25
C TRP A 15 -16.83 -60.96 -27.40
N THR A 16 -17.53 -60.27 -28.31
CA THR A 16 -16.94 -59.59 -29.48
C THR A 16 -16.98 -58.06 -29.37
N ASP A 17 -15.86 -57.46 -29.77
CA ASP A 17 -15.50 -56.03 -29.91
C ASP A 17 -16.43 -54.91 -29.38
N GLY A 18 -15.83 -54.10 -28.52
CA GLY A 18 -15.66 -52.68 -28.87
C GLY A 18 -16.38 -51.68 -27.97
N ASN A 19 -17.66 -51.91 -27.66
CA ASN A 19 -18.42 -50.98 -26.78
C ASN A 19 -19.60 -51.59 -26.02
N MET A 20 -19.82 -52.91 -26.09
CA MET A 20 -20.74 -53.60 -25.18
C MET A 20 -19.96 -54.25 -24.03
N VAL A 21 -20.06 -53.68 -22.83
CA VAL A 21 -19.82 -54.42 -21.58
C VAL A 21 -20.98 -55.43 -21.43
N PRO A 22 -20.73 -56.74 -21.28
CA PRO A 22 -21.83 -57.70 -21.15
C PRO A 22 -22.59 -57.52 -19.83
N VAL A 23 -23.79 -56.96 -19.97
CA VAL A 23 -24.72 -56.67 -18.87
C VAL A 23 -25.39 -57.98 -18.41
N ALA A 24 -24.88 -58.56 -17.33
CA ALA A 24 -25.16 -59.95 -16.94
C ALA A 24 -26.58 -60.26 -16.40
N ASN A 25 -27.53 -59.31 -16.40
CA ASN A 25 -28.94 -59.57 -16.05
C ASN A 25 -29.89 -58.53 -16.67
N GLU A 26 -31.16 -58.87 -16.88
CA GLU A 26 -32.20 -57.92 -17.32
C GLU A 26 -32.42 -56.78 -16.32
N GLU A 27 -32.28 -57.06 -15.02
CA GLU A 27 -32.29 -56.05 -13.95
C GLU A 27 -31.35 -54.88 -14.25
N ASN A 28 -30.12 -55.19 -14.68
CA ASN A 28 -29.10 -54.18 -14.98
C ASN A 28 -29.42 -53.35 -16.24
N ARG A 29 -30.28 -53.87 -17.13
CA ARG A 29 -30.83 -53.10 -18.27
C ARG A 29 -31.97 -52.19 -17.81
N GLY A 30 -32.77 -52.63 -16.84
CA GLY A 30 -33.70 -51.77 -16.11
C GLY A 30 -32.99 -50.62 -15.39
N LEU A 31 -31.89 -50.93 -14.69
CA LEU A 31 -31.03 -49.92 -14.04
C LEU A 31 -30.50 -48.89 -15.04
N LEU A 32 -30.17 -49.27 -16.28
CA LEU A 32 -29.71 -48.32 -17.31
C LEU A 32 -30.80 -47.33 -17.76
N ASN A 33 -32.06 -47.77 -17.85
CA ASN A 33 -33.17 -46.86 -18.10
C ASN A 33 -33.48 -45.97 -16.88
N ALA A 34 -33.44 -46.54 -15.68
CA ALA A 34 -33.57 -45.77 -14.44
C ALA A 34 -32.44 -44.73 -14.29
N ILE A 35 -31.21 -45.02 -14.72
CA ILE A 35 -30.11 -44.06 -14.79
C ILE A 35 -30.44 -42.88 -15.73
N ASN A 36 -31.10 -43.12 -16.86
CA ASN A 36 -31.49 -42.04 -17.78
C ASN A 36 -32.63 -41.17 -17.22
N GLU A 37 -33.60 -41.76 -16.51
CA GLU A 37 -34.60 -40.97 -15.77
C GLU A 37 -33.95 -40.20 -14.61
N LEU A 38 -33.06 -40.83 -13.84
CA LEU A 38 -32.27 -40.18 -12.80
C LEU A 38 -31.35 -39.07 -13.33
N LEU A 39 -30.89 -39.14 -14.58
CA LEU A 39 -30.14 -38.06 -15.24
C LEU A 39 -31.04 -36.86 -15.60
N LYS A 40 -32.32 -37.09 -15.92
CA LYS A 40 -33.30 -36.03 -16.13
C LYS A 40 -33.74 -35.40 -14.81
N ASP A 41 -34.04 -36.23 -13.80
CA ASP A 41 -34.27 -35.81 -12.42
C ASP A 41 -33.07 -35.01 -11.90
N LYS A 42 -31.84 -35.45 -12.16
CA LYS A 42 -30.61 -34.71 -11.83
C LYS A 42 -30.58 -33.31 -12.45
N ALA A 43 -31.12 -33.08 -13.65
CA ALA A 43 -31.20 -31.75 -14.25
C ALA A 43 -32.23 -30.86 -13.54
N GLU A 44 -33.42 -31.38 -13.23
CA GLU A 44 -34.45 -30.64 -12.49
C GLU A 44 -34.01 -30.37 -11.03
N LYS A 45 -33.36 -31.35 -10.38
CA LYS A 45 -32.71 -31.18 -9.08
C LYS A 45 -31.51 -30.23 -9.16
N ALA A 46 -30.79 -30.13 -10.27
CA ALA A 46 -29.69 -29.16 -10.43
C ALA A 46 -30.22 -27.72 -10.52
N ALA A 47 -31.32 -27.47 -11.24
CA ALA A 47 -31.96 -26.15 -11.25
C ALA A 47 -32.52 -25.78 -9.86
N ALA A 48 -33.11 -26.74 -9.15
CA ALA A 48 -33.52 -26.53 -7.75
C ALA A 48 -32.30 -26.33 -6.81
N LEU A 49 -31.20 -27.04 -7.06
CA LEU A 49 -29.93 -26.89 -6.34
C LEU A 49 -29.34 -25.51 -6.57
N GLU A 50 -29.40 -24.95 -7.77
CA GLU A 50 -28.90 -23.60 -8.09
C GLU A 50 -29.68 -22.51 -7.32
N ILE A 51 -31.00 -22.62 -7.25
CA ILE A 51 -31.85 -21.75 -6.41
C ILE A 51 -31.48 -21.91 -4.92
N VAL A 52 -31.27 -23.15 -4.46
CA VAL A 52 -30.82 -23.43 -3.09
C VAL A 52 -29.40 -22.94 -2.85
N GLN A 53 -28.49 -22.99 -3.83
CA GLN A 53 -27.11 -22.51 -3.78
C GLN A 53 -27.07 -20.98 -3.76
N SER A 54 -27.95 -20.29 -4.47
CA SER A 54 -28.14 -18.84 -4.34
C SER A 54 -28.60 -18.47 -2.92
N ARG A 55 -29.61 -19.20 -2.39
CA ARG A 55 -30.07 -18.99 -1.00
C ARG A 55 -28.99 -19.36 0.04
N VAL A 56 -28.24 -20.42 -0.18
CA VAL A 56 -27.12 -20.86 0.68
C VAL A 56 -25.93 -19.91 0.55
N GLY A 57 -25.67 -19.31 -0.61
CA GLY A 57 -24.67 -18.28 -0.81
C GLY A 57 -25.01 -17.00 -0.05
N ASN A 58 -26.27 -16.56 -0.12
CA ASN A 58 -26.77 -15.43 0.70
C ASN A 58 -26.70 -15.76 2.19
N LEU A 59 -27.09 -16.97 2.61
CA LEU A 59 -26.94 -17.43 3.99
C LEU A 59 -25.46 -17.59 4.40
N ALA A 60 -24.56 -17.94 3.49
CA ALA A 60 -23.12 -18.06 3.73
C ALA A 60 -22.45 -16.68 3.81
N ALA A 61 -22.93 -15.68 3.07
CA ALA A 61 -22.52 -14.29 3.25
C ALA A 61 -23.00 -13.73 4.61
N HIS A 62 -24.25 -14.02 5.01
CA HIS A 62 -24.74 -13.72 6.36
C HIS A 62 -23.97 -14.48 7.45
N PHE A 63 -23.64 -15.75 7.22
CA PHE A 63 -22.87 -16.59 8.15
C PHE A 63 -21.43 -16.11 8.24
N SER A 64 -20.77 -15.76 7.13
CA SER A 64 -19.41 -15.20 7.12
C SER A 64 -19.35 -13.82 7.80
N ASN A 65 -20.39 -12.99 7.64
CA ASN A 65 -20.54 -11.77 8.43
C ASN A 65 -20.74 -12.07 9.93
N ALA A 66 -21.52 -13.11 10.27
CA ALA A 66 -21.69 -13.56 11.64
C ALA A 66 -20.40 -14.15 12.23
N GLU A 67 -19.63 -14.93 11.46
CA GLU A 67 -18.30 -15.46 11.82
C GLU A 67 -17.26 -14.35 11.94
N SER A 68 -17.33 -13.31 11.12
CA SER A 68 -16.50 -12.11 11.26
C SER A 68 -16.82 -11.36 12.56
N ASN A 69 -18.10 -11.19 12.88
CA ASN A 69 -18.54 -10.58 14.15
C ASN A 69 -18.20 -11.47 15.36
N ILE A 70 -18.37 -12.79 15.26
CA ILE A 70 -17.94 -13.76 16.28
C ILE A 70 -16.41 -13.73 16.41
N GLY A 71 -15.67 -13.63 15.32
CA GLY A 71 -14.20 -13.52 15.31
C GLY A 71 -13.70 -12.21 15.92
N GLN A 72 -14.42 -11.09 15.71
CA GLN A 72 -14.17 -9.82 16.39
C GLN A 72 -14.49 -9.93 17.89
N ASN A 73 -15.62 -10.52 18.26
CA ASN A 73 -15.99 -10.76 19.66
C ASN A 73 -15.03 -11.74 20.36
N VAL A 74 -14.53 -12.77 19.67
CA VAL A 74 -13.52 -13.72 20.17
C VAL A 74 -12.17 -13.04 20.29
N LYS A 75 -11.78 -12.14 19.37
CA LYS A 75 -10.59 -11.28 19.54
C LYS A 75 -10.73 -10.38 20.77
N LEU A 76 -11.90 -9.76 20.98
CA LEU A 76 -12.18 -8.91 22.14
C LEU A 76 -12.16 -9.71 23.46
N VAL A 77 -12.83 -10.87 23.51
CA VAL A 77 -12.82 -11.78 24.67
C VAL A 77 -11.42 -12.34 24.93
N ASN A 78 -10.63 -12.66 23.90
CA ASN A 78 -9.24 -13.07 24.07
C ASN A 78 -8.33 -11.92 24.50
N ALA A 79 -8.60 -10.67 24.09
CA ALA A 79 -7.89 -9.48 24.58
C ALA A 79 -8.19 -9.26 26.08
N HIS A 80 -9.46 -9.31 26.49
CA HIS A 80 -9.83 -9.24 27.91
C HIS A 80 -9.32 -10.43 28.73
N ARG A 81 -9.29 -11.64 28.16
CA ARG A 81 -8.71 -12.82 28.83
C ARG A 81 -7.19 -12.69 28.96
N SER A 82 -6.51 -12.15 27.95
CA SER A 82 -5.08 -11.84 27.99
C SER A 82 -4.79 -10.79 29.08
N GLN A 83 -5.54 -9.68 29.08
CA GLN A 83 -5.50 -8.65 30.11
C GLN A 83 -5.68 -9.25 31.51
N LEU A 84 -6.73 -10.06 31.74
CA LEU A 84 -7.00 -10.71 33.01
C LEU A 84 -5.90 -11.70 33.42
N THR A 85 -5.26 -12.39 32.46
CA THR A 85 -4.05 -13.20 32.77
C THR A 85 -2.83 -12.34 33.10
N THR A 86 -2.64 -11.17 32.47
CA THR A 86 -1.56 -10.24 32.85
C THR A 86 -1.81 -9.58 34.19
N GLU A 87 -3.05 -9.22 34.53
CA GLU A 87 -3.44 -8.70 35.85
C GLU A 87 -3.28 -9.78 36.93
N SER A 88 -3.68 -11.02 36.66
CA SER A 88 -3.43 -12.15 37.58
C SER A 88 -1.94 -12.45 37.75
N HIS A 89 -1.13 -12.30 36.71
CA HIS A 89 0.33 -12.42 36.79
C HIS A 89 0.95 -11.28 37.60
N LEU A 90 0.49 -10.03 37.41
CA LEU A 90 0.93 -8.87 38.18
C LEU A 90 0.53 -8.97 39.65
N SER A 91 -0.68 -9.45 39.96
CA SER A 91 -1.11 -9.78 41.33
C SER A 91 -0.17 -10.80 41.96
N LYS A 92 0.12 -11.90 41.25
CA LYS A 92 1.07 -12.92 41.74
C LYS A 92 2.48 -12.40 41.91
N LEU A 93 2.97 -11.52 41.03
CA LEU A 93 4.27 -10.86 41.24
C LEU A 93 4.26 -9.97 42.49
N ALA A 94 3.19 -9.20 42.71
CA ALA A 94 3.03 -8.41 43.94
C ALA A 94 2.96 -9.31 45.19
N GLU A 95 2.22 -10.42 45.13
CA GLU A 95 2.18 -11.44 46.18
C GLU A 95 3.57 -12.07 46.42
N TYR A 96 4.34 -12.36 45.37
CA TYR A 96 5.70 -12.91 45.49
C TYR A 96 6.68 -11.90 46.08
N ASP A 97 6.65 -10.64 45.65
CA ASP A 97 7.51 -9.59 46.21
C ASP A 97 7.11 -9.26 47.65
N ASP A 98 5.82 -9.23 48.00
CA ASP A 98 5.34 -9.05 49.38
C ASP A 98 5.79 -10.22 50.29
N ASN A 99 5.58 -11.48 49.88
CA ASN A 99 6.10 -12.64 50.63
C ASN A 99 7.63 -12.63 50.75
N LYS A 100 8.35 -12.12 49.74
CA LYS A 100 9.81 -11.95 49.75
C LYS A 100 10.24 -10.81 50.67
N TYR A 101 9.48 -9.71 50.76
CA TYR A 101 9.72 -8.65 51.75
C TYR A 101 9.44 -9.15 53.17
N VAL A 102 8.38 -9.95 53.38
CA VAL A 102 8.11 -10.63 54.67
C VAL A 102 9.26 -11.57 55.04
N SER A 103 9.74 -12.41 54.11
CA SER A 103 10.91 -13.27 54.38
C SER A 103 12.16 -12.46 54.70
N LEU A 104 12.44 -11.40 53.94
CA LEU A 104 13.58 -10.51 54.17
C LEU A 104 13.49 -9.81 55.54
N LEU A 105 12.28 -9.40 55.96
CA LEU A 105 12.05 -8.83 57.29
C LEU A 105 12.29 -9.88 58.38
N MET A 106 11.82 -11.12 58.23
CA MET A 106 12.09 -12.20 59.20
C MET A 106 13.58 -12.56 59.29
N ASP A 107 14.29 -12.58 58.15
CA ASP A 107 15.75 -12.79 58.13
C ASP A 107 16.49 -11.62 58.79
N LEU A 108 16.08 -10.36 58.55
CA LEU A 108 16.65 -9.18 59.19
C LEU A 108 16.35 -9.09 60.69
N GLU A 109 15.15 -9.48 61.13
CA GLU A 109 14.80 -9.60 62.56
C GLU A 109 15.64 -10.66 63.25
N LYS A 110 15.90 -11.78 62.56
CA LYS A 110 16.77 -12.85 63.04
C LYS A 110 18.24 -12.44 63.10
N GLU A 111 18.78 -11.79 62.06
CA GLU A 111 20.13 -11.20 62.08
C GLU A 111 20.26 -10.16 63.20
N HIS A 112 19.25 -9.31 63.39
CA HIS A 112 19.22 -8.32 64.47
C HIS A 112 19.24 -8.98 65.85
N GLU A 113 18.46 -10.05 66.08
CA GLU A 113 18.47 -10.76 67.36
C GLU A 113 19.78 -11.56 67.57
N GLU A 114 20.38 -12.11 66.52
CA GLU A 114 21.72 -12.72 66.58
C GLU A 114 22.81 -11.70 66.91
N ILE A 115 22.77 -10.51 66.29
CA ILE A 115 23.67 -9.38 66.59
C ILE A 115 23.48 -8.92 68.05
N LYS A 116 22.24 -8.83 68.53
CA LYS A 116 21.89 -8.45 69.91
C LYS A 116 22.33 -9.51 70.94
N GLN A 117 22.27 -10.79 70.60
CA GLN A 117 22.86 -11.87 71.40
C GLN A 117 24.40 -11.82 71.37
N TYR A 118 25.00 -11.50 70.23
CA TYR A 118 26.45 -11.28 70.10
C TYR A 118 26.91 -10.06 70.91
N GLU A 119 26.17 -8.96 70.92
CA GLU A 119 26.43 -7.79 71.76
C GLU A 119 26.31 -8.14 73.25
N SER A 120 25.24 -8.84 73.66
CA SER A 120 25.05 -9.29 75.04
C SER A 120 26.19 -10.21 75.51
N THR A 121 26.56 -11.21 74.71
CA THR A 121 27.65 -12.14 75.03
C THR A 121 29.01 -11.46 75.02
N THR A 122 29.34 -10.61 74.03
CA THR A 122 30.59 -9.84 74.03
C THR A 122 30.65 -8.81 75.15
N ALA A 123 29.56 -8.14 75.53
CA ALA A 123 29.50 -7.26 76.69
C ALA A 123 29.74 -8.04 78.01
N SER A 124 29.19 -9.26 78.13
CA SER A 124 29.48 -10.15 79.26
C SER A 124 30.97 -10.58 79.28
N HIS A 125 31.55 -10.85 78.11
CA HIS A 125 32.94 -11.25 77.95
C HIS A 125 33.89 -10.09 78.23
N ILE A 126 33.56 -8.87 77.81
CA ILE A 126 34.29 -7.63 78.13
C ILE A 126 34.24 -7.36 79.65
N LYS A 127 33.09 -7.54 80.32
CA LYS A 127 33.01 -7.45 81.78
C LYS A 127 33.90 -8.50 82.47
N ARG A 128 33.95 -9.73 81.95
CA ARG A 128 34.82 -10.81 82.45
C ARG A 128 36.30 -10.53 82.20
N ILE A 129 36.65 -9.99 81.03
CA ILE A 129 38.01 -9.59 80.65
C ILE A 129 38.48 -8.41 81.49
N ARG A 130 37.67 -7.36 81.70
CA ARG A 130 38.02 -6.24 82.60
C ARG A 130 38.34 -6.73 84.01
N LYS A 131 37.47 -7.57 84.60
CA LYS A 131 37.70 -8.20 85.91
C LYS A 131 38.92 -9.13 85.97
N ASN A 132 39.36 -9.67 84.83
CA ASN A 132 40.60 -10.44 84.73
C ASN A 132 41.83 -9.53 84.50
N ILE A 133 41.69 -8.42 83.77
CA ILE A 133 42.74 -7.41 83.56
C ILE A 133 43.07 -6.72 84.88
N GLU A 134 42.07 -6.36 85.69
CA GLU A 134 42.25 -5.83 87.05
C GLU A 134 43.14 -6.78 87.89
N LYS A 135 42.71 -8.05 88.00
CA LYS A 135 43.46 -9.13 88.68
C LYS A 135 44.82 -9.48 88.07
N LEU A 136 45.02 -9.16 86.79
CA LEU A 136 46.30 -9.37 86.11
C LEU A 136 47.23 -8.18 86.27
N SER A 137 46.72 -6.95 86.41
CA SER A 137 47.54 -5.77 86.73
C SER A 137 48.15 -5.91 88.12
N GLU A 138 47.33 -6.27 89.13
CA GLU A 138 47.79 -6.58 90.49
C GLU A 138 48.95 -7.60 90.50
N LYS A 139 48.88 -8.61 89.63
CA LYS A 139 49.93 -9.64 89.48
C LYS A 139 51.10 -9.21 88.60
N LEU A 140 50.88 -8.35 87.61
CA LEU A 140 51.89 -7.88 86.66
C LEU A 140 52.78 -6.80 87.30
N ASP A 141 52.23 -5.98 88.19
CA ASP A 141 53.02 -5.02 88.98
C ASP A 141 53.88 -5.74 90.03
N TRP A 142 53.39 -6.82 90.64
CA TRP A 142 54.21 -7.75 91.43
C TRP A 142 55.28 -8.46 90.59
N ALA A 143 54.90 -8.98 89.41
CA ALA A 143 55.82 -9.68 88.51
C ALA A 143 56.87 -8.75 87.88
N ARG A 144 56.59 -7.45 87.70
CA ARG A 144 57.55 -6.44 87.24
C ARG A 144 58.72 -6.30 88.20
N GLN A 145 58.46 -6.29 89.51
CA GLN A 145 59.50 -6.17 90.53
C GLN A 145 60.45 -7.37 90.46
N THR A 146 59.93 -8.60 90.39
CA THR A 146 60.78 -9.79 90.24
C THR A 146 61.44 -9.87 88.85
N GLN A 147 60.76 -9.51 87.77
CA GLN A 147 61.31 -9.58 86.42
C GLN A 147 62.54 -8.66 86.23
N ALA A 148 62.58 -7.51 86.91
CA ALA A 148 63.74 -6.61 86.87
C ALA A 148 65.02 -7.28 87.42
N GLU A 149 64.89 -8.12 88.44
CA GLU A 149 66.01 -8.87 89.04
C GLU A 149 66.51 -9.97 88.10
N TRP A 150 65.59 -10.74 87.50
CA TRP A 150 65.95 -11.85 86.61
C TRP A 150 66.43 -11.39 85.22
N GLN A 151 66.03 -10.20 84.75
CA GLN A 151 66.51 -9.65 83.47
C GLN A 151 68.01 -9.29 83.49
N GLN A 152 68.64 -9.09 84.66
CA GLN A 152 70.10 -8.91 84.74
C GLN A 152 70.91 -10.19 84.42
N ALA A 153 70.30 -11.38 84.50
CA ALA A 153 71.03 -12.65 84.44
C ALA A 153 71.11 -13.28 83.03
N MET A 154 70.18 -12.95 82.12
CA MET A 154 69.92 -13.77 80.91
C MET A 154 70.38 -13.17 79.57
N THR A 155 70.89 -11.94 79.57
CA THR A 155 71.14 -11.09 78.37
C THR A 155 72.48 -11.36 77.65
N LYS A 156 72.86 -12.63 77.48
CA LYS A 156 74.18 -13.02 76.91
C LYS A 156 74.17 -14.20 75.94
N GLY A 157 73.19 -14.29 75.04
CA GLY A 157 73.32 -15.20 73.89
C GLY A 157 72.18 -15.24 72.87
N ASP A 158 70.93 -15.10 73.30
CA ASP A 158 69.79 -15.65 72.54
C ASP A 158 68.92 -14.59 71.80
N GLU A 159 69.44 -13.36 71.68
CA GLU A 159 68.65 -12.18 71.29
C GLU A 159 68.54 -11.97 69.77
N ALA A 160 69.61 -12.26 69.01
CA ALA A 160 69.69 -11.95 67.58
C ALA A 160 68.71 -12.80 66.73
N ASN A 161 68.72 -14.13 66.88
CA ASN A 161 67.86 -15.02 66.09
C ASN A 161 66.37 -14.76 66.37
N LYS A 162 66.02 -14.52 67.64
CA LYS A 162 64.66 -14.19 68.07
C LYS A 162 64.22 -12.79 67.62
N LEU A 163 65.11 -11.93 67.18
CA LEU A 163 64.77 -10.63 66.60
C LEU A 163 64.39 -10.78 65.11
N ILE A 164 65.18 -11.51 64.34
CA ILE A 164 64.93 -11.78 62.90
C ILE A 164 63.58 -12.49 62.70
N GLU A 165 63.31 -13.56 63.46
CA GLU A 165 62.05 -14.31 63.33
C GLU A 165 60.81 -13.48 63.70
N ARG A 166 60.96 -12.49 64.58
CA ARG A 166 59.88 -11.54 64.91
C ARG A 166 59.62 -10.58 63.75
N TYR A 167 60.64 -9.97 63.17
CA TYR A 167 60.47 -9.07 62.02
C TYR A 167 59.81 -9.76 60.83
N CYS A 168 60.24 -10.98 60.45
CA CYS A 168 59.61 -11.69 59.33
C CYS A 168 58.10 -11.95 59.55
N LYS A 169 57.68 -12.26 60.78
CA LYS A 169 56.26 -12.47 61.13
C LYS A 169 55.46 -11.17 61.20
N GLU A 170 56.11 -10.08 61.63
CA GLU A 170 55.51 -8.74 61.65
C GLU A 170 55.32 -8.20 60.21
N ASP A 171 56.32 -8.37 59.34
CA ASP A 171 56.25 -8.02 57.93
C ASP A 171 55.17 -8.83 57.19
N GLU A 172 55.07 -10.14 57.43
CA GLU A 172 54.02 -10.97 56.84
C GLU A 172 52.61 -10.54 57.31
N SER A 173 52.49 -10.17 58.60
CA SER A 173 51.26 -9.60 59.17
C SER A 173 50.91 -8.25 58.52
N ASN A 174 51.91 -7.40 58.31
CA ASN A 174 51.74 -6.07 57.73
C ASN A 174 51.43 -6.14 56.22
N ALA A 175 52.05 -7.05 55.47
CA ALA A 175 51.71 -7.34 54.08
C ALA A 175 50.25 -7.79 53.94
N LYS A 176 49.78 -8.71 54.82
CA LYS A 176 48.37 -9.15 54.84
C LYS A 176 47.40 -8.01 55.20
N LYS A 177 47.74 -7.13 56.15
CA LYS A 177 46.96 -5.91 56.45
C LYS A 177 46.89 -4.96 55.26
N LEU A 178 48.00 -4.77 54.54
CA LEU A 178 48.08 -3.88 53.38
C LEU A 178 47.29 -4.44 52.17
N GLU A 179 47.38 -5.74 51.89
CA GLU A 179 46.59 -6.37 50.81
C GLU A 179 45.08 -6.34 51.13
N ASN A 180 44.67 -6.57 52.38
CA ASN A 180 43.27 -6.44 52.77
C ASN A 180 42.78 -4.99 52.64
N LYS A 181 43.59 -3.98 53.00
CA LYS A 181 43.29 -2.56 52.72
C LYS A 181 43.21 -2.29 51.22
N ARG A 182 44.11 -2.85 50.41
CA ARG A 182 44.12 -2.71 48.94
C ARG A 182 42.81 -3.23 48.34
N ARG A 183 42.32 -4.39 48.79
CA ARG A 183 41.04 -4.97 48.36
C ARG A 183 39.85 -4.10 48.75
N LEU A 184 39.76 -3.69 50.01
CA LEU A 184 38.69 -2.79 50.48
C LEU A 184 38.65 -1.46 49.70
N ILE A 185 39.82 -0.88 49.40
CA ILE A 185 39.92 0.33 48.57
C ILE A 185 39.51 0.04 47.12
N GLN A 186 39.94 -1.09 46.54
CA GLN A 186 39.57 -1.49 45.19
C GLN A 186 38.07 -1.71 45.04
N ASP A 187 37.42 -2.36 46.02
CA ASP A 187 35.98 -2.61 46.02
C ASP A 187 35.19 -1.31 46.21
N ASN A 188 35.67 -0.38 47.04
CA ASN A 188 35.07 0.95 47.16
C ASN A 188 35.24 1.78 45.87
N VAL A 189 36.40 1.72 45.20
CA VAL A 189 36.60 2.34 43.87
C VAL A 189 35.68 1.72 42.82
N ASN A 190 35.48 0.39 42.86
CA ASN A 190 34.57 -0.31 41.96
C ASN A 190 33.10 0.09 42.21
N LYS A 191 32.69 0.25 43.47
CA LYS A 191 31.37 0.78 43.85
C LYS A 191 31.18 2.22 43.38
N GLN A 192 32.14 3.11 43.66
CA GLN A 192 32.08 4.51 43.24
C GLN A 192 32.06 4.67 41.72
N LYS A 193 32.75 3.79 40.98
CA LYS A 193 32.66 3.75 39.51
C LYS A 193 31.29 3.35 39.00
N LYS A 194 30.61 2.39 39.64
CA LYS A 194 29.21 2.05 39.31
C LYS A 194 28.31 3.25 39.56
N THR A 195 28.28 3.79 40.78
CA THR A 195 27.41 4.94 41.11
C THR A 195 27.67 6.16 40.23
N LEU A 196 28.90 6.36 39.74
CA LEU A 196 29.22 7.43 38.78
C LEU A 196 28.65 7.17 37.37
N ILE A 197 28.62 5.91 36.93
CA ILE A 197 27.96 5.52 35.67
C ILE A 197 26.44 5.66 35.83
N ASP A 198 25.89 5.12 36.91
CA ASP A 198 24.45 5.16 37.22
C ASP A 198 23.95 6.63 37.23
N LEU A 199 24.62 7.52 37.97
CA LEU A 199 24.30 8.96 38.02
C LEU A 199 24.51 9.69 36.67
N TYR A 200 25.46 9.26 35.84
CA TYR A 200 25.67 9.83 34.51
C TYR A 200 24.58 9.42 33.52
N GLU A 201 24.09 8.17 33.61
CA GLU A 201 22.95 7.69 32.83
C GLU A 201 21.65 8.38 33.27
N GLU A 202 21.45 8.57 34.59
CA GLU A 202 20.35 9.39 35.13
C GLU A 202 20.42 10.83 34.62
N GLN A 203 21.56 11.53 34.77
CA GLN A 203 21.74 12.90 34.26
C GLN A 203 21.38 12.98 32.76
N LYS A 204 21.92 12.07 31.96
CA LYS A 204 21.69 12.04 30.51
C LYS A 204 20.23 11.80 30.15
N SER A 205 19.51 10.99 30.93
CA SER A 205 18.06 10.79 30.76
C SER A 205 17.26 12.07 31.07
N VAL A 206 17.63 12.79 32.13
CA VAL A 206 17.01 14.07 32.52
C VAL A 206 17.30 15.15 31.47
N GLU A 207 18.53 15.22 30.93
CA GLU A 207 18.88 16.12 29.83
C GLU A 207 18.04 15.85 28.57
N GLN A 208 17.80 14.59 28.21
CA GLN A 208 16.93 14.23 27.09
C GLN A 208 15.47 14.64 27.32
N VAL A 209 14.93 14.42 28.53
CA VAL A 209 13.58 14.87 28.91
C VAL A 209 13.48 16.40 28.90
N LEU A 210 14.51 17.10 29.34
CA LEU A 210 14.56 18.57 29.34
C LEU A 210 14.65 19.14 27.92
N GLN A 211 15.45 18.52 27.04
CA GLN A 211 15.45 18.86 25.60
C GLN A 211 14.09 18.60 24.95
N ARG A 212 13.44 17.47 25.25
CA ARG A 212 12.13 17.14 24.67
C ARG A 212 11.01 18.06 25.17
N THR A 213 10.99 18.40 26.45
CA THR A 213 10.02 19.38 26.98
C THR A 213 10.28 20.79 26.44
N ALA A 214 11.55 21.19 26.24
CA ALA A 214 11.88 22.46 25.58
C ALA A 214 11.43 22.51 24.10
N GLN A 215 11.48 21.39 23.36
CA GLN A 215 10.90 21.28 22.01
C GLN A 215 9.37 21.47 22.06
N LEU A 216 8.68 20.70 22.90
CA LEU A 216 7.22 20.78 23.06
C LEU A 216 6.75 22.18 23.49
N TYR A 217 7.50 22.85 24.36
CA TYR A 217 7.22 24.22 24.78
C TYR A 217 7.36 25.23 23.62
N ARG A 218 8.37 25.08 22.74
CA ARG A 218 8.50 25.91 21.54
C ARG A 218 7.35 25.67 20.56
N GLN A 219 6.95 24.41 20.35
CA GLN A 219 5.82 24.03 19.52
C GLN A 219 4.51 24.67 20.03
N ALA A 220 4.18 24.48 21.31
CA ALA A 220 2.99 25.07 21.92
C ALA A 220 2.98 26.62 21.86
N HIS A 221 4.15 27.27 21.88
CA HIS A 221 4.27 28.71 21.67
C HIS A 221 4.08 29.14 20.20
N MET A 222 4.40 28.30 19.22
CA MET A 222 4.08 28.56 17.80
C MET A 222 2.58 28.36 17.55
N GLU A 223 2.00 27.25 18.01
CA GLU A 223 0.56 26.95 17.92
C GLU A 223 -0.27 28.06 18.58
N ARG A 224 0.14 28.54 19.77
CA ARG A 224 -0.50 29.69 20.43
C ARG A 224 -0.42 30.98 19.61
N ARG A 225 0.69 31.25 18.90
CA ARG A 225 0.80 32.44 18.03
C ARG A 225 -0.11 32.33 16.82
N GLN A 226 -0.18 31.15 16.19
CA GLN A 226 -1.09 30.87 15.08
C GLN A 226 -2.55 31.04 15.51
N LEU A 227 -2.93 30.54 16.69
CA LEU A 227 -4.28 30.72 17.26
C LEU A 227 -4.60 32.20 17.56
N ILE A 228 -3.62 32.97 18.06
CA ILE A 228 -3.79 34.41 18.29
C ILE A 228 -3.92 35.17 16.96
N GLN A 229 -3.21 34.77 15.91
CA GLN A 229 -3.32 35.41 14.61
C GLN A 229 -4.66 35.10 13.96
N THR A 230 -5.06 33.83 13.83
CA THR A 230 -6.37 33.45 13.27
C THR A 230 -7.55 34.03 14.06
N TRP A 231 -7.41 34.21 15.37
CA TRP A 231 -8.40 34.94 16.18
C TRP A 231 -8.46 36.44 15.84
N LYS A 232 -7.32 37.12 15.66
CA LYS A 232 -7.32 38.52 15.17
C LYS A 232 -7.94 38.64 13.78
N ASP A 233 -7.59 37.74 12.87
CA ASP A 233 -8.09 37.75 11.49
C ASP A 233 -9.61 37.55 11.47
N ALA A 234 -10.14 36.67 12.33
CA ALA A 234 -11.57 36.48 12.52
C ALA A 234 -12.26 37.71 13.14
N VAL A 235 -11.66 38.37 14.13
CA VAL A 235 -12.18 39.63 14.71
C VAL A 235 -12.18 40.76 13.68
N GLN A 236 -11.14 40.87 12.84
CA GLN A 236 -11.07 41.85 11.77
C GLN A 236 -12.13 41.58 10.68
N GLN A 237 -12.35 40.32 10.29
CA GLN A 237 -13.44 39.94 9.39
C GLN A 237 -14.83 40.21 9.98
N MET A 238 -15.00 40.05 11.29
CA MET A 238 -16.26 40.38 11.98
C MET A 238 -16.52 41.89 11.96
N SER A 239 -15.51 42.70 12.32
CA SER A 239 -15.61 44.17 12.28
C SER A 239 -15.81 44.72 10.87
N GLN A 240 -15.20 44.11 9.85
CA GLN A 240 -15.48 44.44 8.44
C GLN A 240 -16.94 44.15 8.10
N ARG A 241 -17.46 42.97 8.47
CA ARG A 241 -18.88 42.62 8.21
C ARG A 241 -19.86 43.52 8.96
N GLU A 242 -19.52 43.95 10.18
CA GLU A 242 -20.33 44.93 10.92
C GLU A 242 -20.38 46.28 10.17
N SER A 243 -19.25 46.75 9.65
CA SER A 243 -19.17 47.95 8.79
C SER A 243 -19.92 47.79 7.45
N ASP A 244 -19.83 46.61 6.83
CA ASP A 244 -20.54 46.27 5.59
C ASP A 244 -22.06 46.23 5.83
N ILE A 245 -22.51 45.65 6.95
CA ILE A 245 -23.91 45.62 7.38
C ILE A 245 -24.42 47.05 7.63
N GLU A 246 -23.67 47.86 8.39
CA GLU A 246 -24.00 49.27 8.61
C GLU A 246 -24.16 50.04 7.29
N GLN A 247 -23.33 49.77 6.28
CA GLN A 247 -23.46 50.41 4.97
C GLN A 247 -24.64 49.86 4.17
N CYS A 248 -24.92 48.56 4.23
CA CYS A 248 -26.13 47.97 3.65
C CYS A 248 -27.41 48.50 4.30
N GLU A 249 -27.42 48.77 5.61
CA GLU A 249 -28.55 49.39 6.30
C GLU A 249 -28.78 50.83 5.83
N LYS A 250 -27.70 51.63 5.69
CA LYS A 250 -27.76 53.00 5.13
C LYS A 250 -28.27 52.98 3.68
N ASP A 251 -27.69 52.14 2.80
CA ASP A 251 -28.12 52.00 1.41
C ASP A 251 -29.59 51.50 1.32
N LEU A 252 -30.07 50.68 2.28
CA LEU A 252 -31.48 50.29 2.42
C LEU A 252 -32.39 51.42 2.93
N GLU A 253 -31.91 52.33 3.77
CA GLU A 253 -32.67 53.50 4.19
C GLU A 253 -32.78 54.54 3.07
N GLU A 254 -31.70 54.79 2.32
CA GLU A 254 -31.73 55.60 1.10
C GLU A 254 -32.71 55.03 0.06
N ALA A 255 -32.67 53.71 -0.18
CA ALA A 255 -33.62 53.04 -1.08
C ALA A 255 -35.08 53.12 -0.60
N LYS A 256 -35.35 53.03 0.72
CA LYS A 256 -36.69 53.22 1.30
C LYS A 256 -37.16 54.68 1.17
N ALA A 257 -36.27 55.66 1.28
CA ALA A 257 -36.59 57.07 1.09
C ALA A 257 -36.95 57.35 -0.38
N TYR A 258 -36.11 56.94 -1.31
CA TYR A 258 -36.36 57.05 -2.75
C TYR A 258 -37.64 56.30 -3.19
N SER A 259 -37.91 55.13 -2.62
CA SER A 259 -39.16 54.40 -2.89
C SER A 259 -40.41 55.13 -2.38
N LYS A 260 -40.31 55.91 -1.29
CA LYS A 260 -41.42 56.76 -0.81
C LYS A 260 -41.61 57.99 -1.69
N GLU A 261 -40.51 58.62 -2.11
CA GLU A 261 -40.49 59.75 -3.04
C GLU A 261 -41.15 59.37 -4.38
N LYS A 262 -40.72 58.27 -5.01
CA LYS A 262 -41.35 57.77 -6.25
C LYS A 262 -42.79 57.27 -6.04
N GLN A 263 -43.18 56.83 -4.84
CA GLN A 263 -44.58 56.55 -4.52
C GLN A 263 -45.43 57.83 -4.34
N ALA A 264 -44.82 58.95 -3.94
CA ALA A 264 -45.49 60.25 -3.90
C ALA A 264 -45.67 60.81 -5.32
N GLU A 265 -44.60 60.85 -6.13
CA GLU A 265 -44.67 61.24 -7.55
C GLU A 265 -45.72 60.43 -8.32
N LEU A 266 -45.77 59.11 -8.13
CA LEU A 266 -46.75 58.25 -8.79
C LEU A 266 -48.18 58.61 -8.39
N LYS A 267 -48.45 58.96 -7.13
CA LYS A 267 -49.78 59.42 -6.68
C LYS A 267 -50.15 60.79 -7.23
N GLU A 268 -49.19 61.69 -7.37
CA GLU A 268 -49.41 62.99 -8.02
C GLU A 268 -49.70 62.82 -9.51
N GLN A 269 -49.00 61.89 -10.19
CA GLN A 269 -49.28 61.52 -11.58
C GLN A 269 -50.63 60.82 -11.74
N GLU A 270 -51.00 59.92 -10.83
CA GLU A 270 -52.35 59.31 -10.79
C GLU A 270 -53.43 60.38 -10.56
N HIS A 271 -53.23 61.33 -9.65
CA HIS A 271 -54.17 62.43 -9.43
C HIS A 271 -54.30 63.32 -10.67
N PHE A 272 -53.17 63.71 -11.29
CA PHE A 272 -53.15 64.51 -12.51
C PHE A 272 -53.83 63.78 -13.68
N LEU A 273 -53.57 62.49 -13.85
CA LEU A 273 -54.23 61.67 -14.88
C LEU A 273 -55.75 61.58 -14.63
N ASN A 274 -56.19 61.34 -13.39
CA ASN A 274 -57.60 61.32 -13.04
C ASN A 274 -58.28 62.68 -13.27
N GLN A 275 -57.58 63.78 -12.99
CA GLN A 275 -58.06 65.13 -13.29
C GLN A 275 -58.18 65.34 -14.81
N GLN A 276 -57.16 65.04 -15.59
CA GLN A 276 -57.23 65.15 -17.06
C GLN A 276 -58.29 64.22 -17.68
N VAL A 277 -58.59 63.07 -17.07
CA VAL A 277 -59.71 62.19 -17.47
C VAL A 277 -61.08 62.77 -17.07
N ALA A 278 -61.16 63.62 -16.05
CA ALA A 278 -62.36 64.40 -15.73
C ALA A 278 -62.51 65.58 -16.69
N ASP A 279 -61.45 66.38 -16.89
CA ASP A 279 -61.40 67.52 -17.80
C ASP A 279 -61.81 67.10 -19.23
N ASN A 280 -61.27 65.99 -19.73
CA ASN A 280 -61.64 65.44 -21.05
C ASN A 280 -63.12 65.04 -21.12
N LYS A 281 -63.73 64.51 -20.06
CA LYS A 281 -65.16 64.17 -20.01
C LYS A 281 -66.07 65.39 -19.95
N GLU A 282 -65.59 66.52 -19.43
CA GLU A 282 -66.31 67.79 -19.51
C GLU A 282 -66.22 68.39 -20.91
N VAL A 283 -65.06 68.26 -21.58
CA VAL A 283 -64.90 68.62 -23.00
C VAL A 283 -65.75 67.73 -23.93
N GLU A 284 -65.81 66.41 -23.69
CA GLU A 284 -66.67 65.48 -24.45
C GLU A 284 -68.15 65.89 -24.34
N LYS A 285 -68.65 66.19 -23.14
CA LYS A 285 -70.02 66.70 -22.95
C LYS A 285 -70.26 68.03 -23.67
N ALA A 286 -69.32 68.98 -23.57
CA ALA A 286 -69.45 70.27 -24.26
C ALA A 286 -69.45 70.10 -25.80
N ILE A 287 -68.74 69.10 -26.33
CA ILE A 287 -68.79 68.72 -27.74
C ILE A 287 -70.15 68.10 -28.10
N ASP A 288 -70.73 67.25 -27.25
CA ASP A 288 -72.06 66.66 -27.46
C ASP A 288 -73.16 67.74 -27.41
N GLU A 289 -73.13 68.65 -26.43
CA GLU A 289 -74.04 69.80 -26.33
C GLU A 289 -73.95 70.71 -27.58
N LEU A 290 -72.74 71.00 -28.06
CA LEU A 290 -72.53 71.74 -29.32
C LEU A 290 -72.97 70.96 -30.56
N ASN A 291 -72.85 69.63 -30.57
CA ASN A 291 -73.34 68.78 -31.67
C ASN A 291 -74.88 68.83 -31.75
N ASP A 292 -75.57 68.80 -30.61
CA ASP A 292 -77.01 68.97 -30.53
C ASP A 292 -77.43 70.38 -30.97
N GLU A 293 -76.77 71.46 -30.51
CA GLU A 293 -77.03 72.82 -31.01
C GLU A 293 -76.84 72.94 -32.54
N ILE A 294 -75.79 72.31 -33.08
CA ILE A 294 -75.52 72.26 -34.53
C ILE A 294 -76.57 71.43 -35.26
N SER A 295 -77.08 70.35 -34.66
CA SER A 295 -78.18 69.55 -35.19
C SER A 295 -79.47 70.38 -35.28
N ASP A 296 -79.80 71.09 -34.20
CA ASP A 296 -80.96 71.97 -34.14
C ASP A 296 -80.85 73.15 -35.11
N ALA A 297 -79.65 73.73 -35.27
CA ALA A 297 -79.39 74.77 -36.27
C ALA A 297 -79.53 74.25 -37.71
N LYS A 298 -79.12 73.00 -38.01
CA LYS A 298 -79.34 72.36 -39.32
C LYS A 298 -80.81 72.09 -39.59
N ASN A 299 -81.57 71.65 -38.59
CA ASN A 299 -83.02 71.42 -38.71
C ASN A 299 -83.75 72.74 -39.01
N ARG A 300 -83.49 73.79 -38.24
CA ARG A 300 -84.04 75.14 -38.48
C ARG A 300 -83.65 75.71 -39.85
N LEU A 301 -82.45 75.38 -40.36
CA LEU A 301 -82.01 75.75 -41.71
C LEU A 301 -82.78 74.97 -42.78
N ALA A 302 -83.04 73.67 -42.58
CA ALA A 302 -83.85 72.86 -43.48
C ALA A 302 -85.29 73.38 -43.55
N ASP A 303 -85.93 73.65 -42.42
CA ASP A 303 -87.27 74.25 -42.34
C ASP A 303 -87.34 75.59 -43.11
N ALA A 304 -86.31 76.43 -42.96
CA ALA A 304 -86.21 77.71 -43.65
C ALA A 304 -85.98 77.56 -45.17
N VAL A 305 -85.22 76.54 -45.60
CA VAL A 305 -85.05 76.20 -47.02
C VAL A 305 -86.36 75.69 -47.61
N ASP A 306 -87.05 74.77 -46.95
CA ASP A 306 -88.32 74.22 -47.43
C ASP A 306 -89.39 75.32 -47.53
N LEU A 307 -89.51 76.19 -46.52
CA LEU A 307 -90.37 77.37 -46.58
C LEU A 307 -90.01 78.30 -47.76
N ASN A 308 -88.72 78.48 -48.07
CA ASN A 308 -88.27 79.27 -49.21
C ASN A 308 -88.61 78.58 -50.54
N THR A 309 -88.48 77.26 -50.67
CA THR A 309 -88.94 76.54 -51.88
C THR A 309 -90.45 76.66 -52.08
N LEU A 310 -91.25 76.59 -51.01
CA LEU A 310 -92.70 76.84 -51.07
C LEU A 310 -93.01 78.25 -51.57
N LYS A 311 -92.29 79.28 -51.10
CA LYS A 311 -92.45 80.65 -51.60
C LYS A 311 -91.94 80.84 -53.03
N ALA A 312 -90.88 80.16 -53.45
CA ALA A 312 -90.45 80.13 -54.85
C ALA A 312 -91.52 79.48 -55.75
N ASN A 313 -92.20 78.44 -55.28
CA ASN A 313 -93.30 77.79 -55.99
C ASN A 313 -94.54 78.70 -56.09
N GLU A 314 -94.91 79.41 -55.01
CA GLU A 314 -95.95 80.45 -55.05
C GLU A 314 -95.63 81.54 -56.10
N VAL A 315 -94.39 82.04 -56.14
CA VAL A 315 -93.95 83.03 -57.13
C VAL A 315 -94.00 82.47 -58.56
N GLN A 316 -93.65 81.20 -58.79
CA GLN A 316 -93.79 80.57 -60.11
C GLN A 316 -95.26 80.42 -60.55
N ILE A 317 -96.18 80.16 -59.62
CA ILE A 317 -97.62 80.13 -59.90
C ILE A 317 -98.09 81.53 -60.31
N ILE A 318 -97.75 82.56 -59.54
CA ILE A 318 -98.10 83.96 -59.84
C ILE A 318 -97.48 84.41 -61.18
N GLN A 319 -96.26 84.00 -61.52
CA GLN A 319 -95.66 84.27 -62.84
C GLN A 319 -96.41 83.58 -63.99
N LYS A 320 -96.88 82.34 -63.79
CA LYS A 320 -97.71 81.64 -64.78
C LYS A 320 -99.05 82.35 -64.97
N GLU A 321 -99.72 82.75 -63.89
CA GLU A 321 -100.97 83.52 -63.93
C GLU A 321 -100.79 84.89 -64.60
N LEU A 322 -99.70 85.60 -64.28
CA LEU A 322 -99.34 86.87 -64.92
C LEU A 322 -99.12 86.69 -66.42
N SER A 323 -98.44 85.61 -66.84
CA SER A 323 -98.24 85.29 -68.27
C SER A 323 -99.58 85.00 -68.98
N ALA A 324 -100.51 84.31 -68.33
CA ALA A 324 -101.84 84.02 -68.85
C ALA A 324 -102.72 85.30 -68.93
N MET A 325 -102.63 86.19 -67.95
CA MET A 325 -103.21 87.55 -68.05
C MET A 325 -102.59 88.34 -69.21
N MET A 326 -101.27 88.29 -69.39
CA MET A 326 -100.57 89.04 -70.43
C MET A 326 -100.92 88.54 -71.84
N GLN A 327 -101.14 87.22 -72.01
CA GLN A 327 -101.68 86.64 -73.24
C GLN A 327 -103.14 87.07 -73.49
N LYS A 328 -104.02 87.04 -72.47
CA LYS A 328 -105.39 87.59 -72.58
C LYS A 328 -105.39 89.07 -72.95
N LEU A 329 -104.47 89.86 -72.40
CA LEU A 329 -104.30 91.28 -72.72
C LEU A 329 -103.82 91.50 -74.16
N GLN A 330 -102.89 90.67 -74.67
CA GLN A 330 -102.54 90.69 -76.10
C GLN A 330 -103.72 90.31 -77.01
N GLN A 331 -104.54 89.34 -76.61
CA GLN A 331 -105.73 88.93 -77.36
C GLN A 331 -106.75 90.07 -77.44
N GLN A 332 -107.05 90.75 -76.32
CA GLN A 332 -107.90 91.95 -76.31
C GLN A 332 -107.28 93.11 -77.11
N ARG A 333 -105.96 93.36 -77.04
CA ARG A 333 -105.30 94.38 -77.87
C ARG A 333 -105.42 94.08 -79.37
N ARG A 334 -105.34 92.80 -79.78
CA ARG A 334 -105.60 92.38 -81.17
C ARG A 334 -107.05 92.57 -81.61
N GLN A 335 -108.03 92.41 -80.72
CA GLN A 335 -109.44 92.75 -81.03
C GLN A 335 -109.64 94.27 -81.10
N ASN A 336 -109.09 95.04 -80.16
CA ASN A 336 -109.28 96.48 -80.09
C ASN A 336 -108.63 97.21 -81.28
N ASN A 337 -107.49 96.72 -81.79
CA ASN A 337 -106.89 97.25 -83.01
C ASN A 337 -107.78 97.05 -84.25
N LYS A 338 -108.50 95.93 -84.36
CA LYS A 338 -109.44 95.71 -85.49
C LYS A 338 -110.57 96.74 -85.50
N THR A 339 -111.19 96.98 -84.34
CA THR A 339 -112.25 98.00 -84.20
C THR A 339 -111.77 99.43 -84.42
N VAL A 340 -110.46 99.71 -84.26
CA VAL A 340 -109.86 101.00 -84.66
C VAL A 340 -109.64 101.07 -86.17
N THR A 341 -109.10 100.02 -86.80
CA THR A 341 -108.88 100.01 -88.26
C THR A 341 -110.17 100.09 -89.06
N ASP A 342 -111.24 99.42 -88.62
CA ASP A 342 -112.53 99.44 -89.33
C ASP A 342 -113.23 100.82 -89.22
N LYS A 343 -112.91 101.62 -88.21
CA LYS A 343 -113.47 102.98 -88.04
C LYS A 343 -112.74 104.02 -88.89
N MET A 344 -111.41 103.99 -88.95
CA MET A 344 -110.62 104.86 -89.84
C MET A 344 -110.94 104.63 -91.33
N ARG A 345 -111.29 103.39 -91.71
CA ARG A 345 -111.56 103.01 -93.10
C ARG A 345 -112.82 103.64 -93.71
N ILE A 346 -113.68 104.27 -92.90
CA ILE A 346 -114.92 104.93 -93.37
C ILE A 346 -114.68 106.43 -93.59
N ASP A 347 -113.95 107.10 -92.69
CA ASP A 347 -113.65 108.53 -92.80
C ASP A 347 -112.71 108.86 -93.97
N GLN A 348 -111.80 107.95 -94.33
CA GLN A 348 -110.86 108.14 -95.44
C GLN A 348 -111.53 107.91 -96.81
N THR A 349 -112.44 106.94 -96.93
CA THR A 349 -113.18 106.69 -98.18
C THR A 349 -114.06 107.85 -98.63
N MET A 350 -114.35 108.83 -97.75
CA MET A 350 -115.13 110.02 -98.08
C MET A 350 -114.28 111.21 -98.59
N LYS A 351 -112.95 111.06 -98.70
CA LYS A 351 -112.04 112.14 -99.14
C LYS A 351 -111.04 111.71 -100.22
N GLU A 352 -110.67 110.43 -100.27
CA GLU A 352 -109.71 109.91 -101.26
C GLU A 352 -110.31 109.82 -102.69
N VAL A 353 -111.64 109.64 -102.78
CA VAL A 353 -112.40 109.46 -104.03
C VAL A 353 -112.39 110.72 -104.90
N GLU A 354 -112.20 111.91 -104.32
CA GLU A 354 -112.10 113.17 -105.06
C GLU A 354 -110.70 113.45 -105.63
N LYS A 355 -109.68 112.61 -105.35
CA LYS A 355 -108.29 112.97 -105.64
C LYS A 355 -107.38 111.91 -106.25
N GLN A 356 -107.69 110.61 -106.16
CA GLN A 356 -106.85 109.55 -106.73
C GLN A 356 -107.24 109.12 -108.17
N ILE A 357 -107.97 109.97 -108.89
CA ILE A 357 -108.25 109.79 -110.34
C ILE A 357 -107.03 110.15 -111.21
N ASP A 358 -106.16 111.08 -110.77
CA ASP A 358 -105.14 111.68 -111.65
C ASP A 358 -103.79 110.93 -111.72
N GLU A 359 -103.33 110.25 -110.66
CA GLU A 359 -101.91 109.85 -110.55
C GLU A 359 -101.58 108.38 -110.84
N LEU A 360 -102.58 107.52 -111.10
CA LEU A 360 -102.37 106.11 -111.49
C LEU A 360 -101.84 105.92 -112.94
N GLY A 361 -101.31 106.97 -113.56
CA GLY A 361 -100.79 106.95 -114.94
C GLY A 361 -99.34 106.49 -115.13
N GLN A 362 -98.48 106.60 -114.11
CA GLN A 362 -97.00 106.59 -114.30
C GLN A 362 -96.19 105.52 -113.55
N ARG A 363 -96.63 104.26 -113.68
CA ARG A 363 -95.82 103.09 -114.12
C ARG A 363 -94.52 102.74 -113.34
N TYR A 364 -94.44 101.58 -112.70
CA TYR A 364 -94.07 100.29 -113.33
C TYR A 364 -92.69 100.25 -114.05
N LYS A 365 -91.62 99.90 -113.29
CA LYS A 365 -90.23 99.43 -113.66
C LYS A 365 -89.33 99.50 -112.38
N LYS A 366 -88.53 98.52 -111.87
CA LYS A 366 -88.03 97.14 -112.21
C LYS A 366 -87.60 96.29 -110.93
N PHE A 367 -87.10 95.02 -111.06
CA PHE A 367 -86.77 93.99 -109.99
C PHE A 367 -85.82 92.77 -110.47
N GLN A 368 -85.38 91.77 -109.61
CA GLN A 368 -84.80 90.33 -109.81
C GLN A 368 -83.28 90.04 -110.23
N ASN A 369 -82.53 88.86 -110.17
CA ASN A 369 -82.50 87.39 -109.69
C ASN A 369 -80.99 86.85 -109.48
N GLU A 370 -80.37 85.60 -109.44
CA GLU A 370 -80.56 84.08 -109.69
C GLU A 370 -79.40 83.13 -109.05
N THR A 371 -79.29 81.74 -109.22
CA THR A 371 -78.26 80.78 -108.55
C THR A 371 -77.94 79.32 -109.18
N THR A 372 -77.03 78.44 -108.58
CA THR A 372 -76.69 76.92 -108.69
C THR A 372 -75.21 76.47 -109.06
N SER A 373 -74.59 75.22 -109.07
CA SER A 373 -74.88 73.72 -108.99
C SER A 373 -73.63 72.76 -108.60
N SER A 374 -73.61 71.39 -108.77
CA SER A 374 -72.60 70.36 -108.18
C SER A 374 -72.33 68.93 -108.87
N SER A 375 -71.28 68.10 -108.53
CA SER A 375 -70.96 66.68 -109.04
C SER A 375 -69.82 65.79 -108.33
N GLU A 376 -69.76 64.40 -108.41
CA GLU A 376 -68.67 63.42 -107.96
C GLU A 376 -68.84 61.91 -108.42
N ARG A 377 -67.75 61.10 -108.67
CA ARG A 377 -67.82 59.60 -108.47
C ARG A 377 -66.60 58.62 -108.46
N LEU A 378 -65.55 58.74 -109.30
CA LEU A 378 -65.03 57.55 -110.04
C LEU A 378 -63.52 57.16 -109.79
N ALA A 379 -63.16 56.11 -109.02
CA ALA A 379 -61.73 55.76 -108.74
C ALA A 379 -61.34 54.39 -108.02
N GLN A 380 -61.79 53.18 -108.40
CA GLN A 380 -61.61 51.96 -107.54
C GLN A 380 -61.24 50.58 -108.18
N LEU A 381 -60.41 50.48 -109.24
CA LEU A 381 -60.11 49.15 -109.86
C LEU A 381 -58.64 48.76 -110.13
N ASP A 382 -57.68 49.68 -110.19
CA ASP A 382 -56.28 49.35 -110.60
C ASP A 382 -55.39 48.78 -109.47
N GLU A 383 -55.88 48.72 -108.23
CA GLU A 383 -55.04 48.63 -107.01
C GLU A 383 -54.42 47.25 -106.72
N LEU A 384 -54.97 46.16 -107.27
CA LEU A 384 -54.67 44.79 -106.80
C LEU A 384 -53.50 44.06 -107.48
N LEU A 385 -53.15 44.40 -108.73
CA LEU A 385 -52.16 43.63 -109.51
C LEU A 385 -50.70 43.92 -109.12
N GLU A 386 -50.38 45.08 -108.54
CA GLU A 386 -49.01 45.38 -108.12
C GLU A 386 -48.53 44.59 -106.87
N ALA A 387 -49.38 43.77 -106.25
CA ALA A 387 -49.13 43.25 -104.91
C ALA A 387 -48.04 42.17 -104.83
N GLU A 388 -48.03 41.19 -105.74
CA GLU A 388 -47.20 39.97 -105.55
C GLU A 388 -45.71 40.14 -105.90
N GLU A 389 -45.36 40.84 -106.98
CA GLU A 389 -43.95 40.97 -107.41
C GLU A 389 -43.08 41.65 -106.34
N LYS A 390 -43.69 42.55 -105.54
CA LYS A 390 -43.07 43.24 -104.40
C LYS A 390 -42.55 42.25 -103.34
N ILE A 391 -43.18 41.09 -103.17
CA ILE A 391 -42.84 40.10 -102.12
C ILE A 391 -41.50 39.40 -102.41
N LYS A 392 -41.24 39.04 -103.67
CA LYS A 392 -40.02 38.28 -104.03
C LYS A 392 -38.76 39.16 -103.99
N TYR A 393 -38.91 40.45 -104.27
CA TYR A 393 -37.86 41.46 -104.11
C TYR A 393 -37.52 41.70 -102.63
N HIS A 394 -38.52 41.71 -101.74
CA HIS A 394 -38.33 41.89 -100.29
C HIS A 394 -37.37 40.85 -99.68
N LEU A 395 -37.47 39.57 -100.05
CA LEU A 395 -36.64 38.51 -99.47
C LEU A 395 -35.15 38.63 -99.79
N SER A 396 -34.77 39.13 -100.98
CA SER A 396 -33.35 39.33 -101.31
C SER A 396 -32.77 40.59 -100.67
N GLN A 397 -33.59 41.64 -100.50
CA GLN A 397 -33.23 42.78 -99.64
C GLN A 397 -32.98 42.33 -98.20
N GLU A 398 -33.80 41.42 -97.66
CA GLU A 398 -33.73 41.00 -96.26
C GLU A 398 -32.41 40.29 -95.90
N THR A 399 -31.88 39.44 -96.79
CA THR A 399 -30.56 38.81 -96.57
C THR A 399 -29.42 39.84 -96.56
N VAL A 400 -29.50 40.86 -97.43
CA VAL A 400 -28.55 41.98 -97.45
C VAL A 400 -28.73 42.88 -96.22
N ARG A 401 -29.97 43.06 -95.73
CA ARG A 401 -30.28 43.76 -94.49
C ARG A 401 -29.65 43.04 -93.29
N LEU A 402 -29.78 41.72 -93.21
CA LEU A 402 -29.21 40.90 -92.14
C LEU A 402 -27.69 40.95 -92.10
N ASN A 403 -26.98 40.85 -93.24
CA ASN A 403 -25.52 40.99 -93.27
C ASN A 403 -25.06 42.42 -92.90
N ASN A 404 -25.79 43.47 -93.32
CA ASN A 404 -25.53 44.83 -92.89
C ASN A 404 -25.78 45.02 -91.38
N VAL A 405 -26.82 44.40 -90.82
CA VAL A 405 -27.09 44.38 -89.38
C VAL A 405 -25.98 43.65 -88.62
N PHE A 406 -25.50 42.52 -89.12
CA PHE A 406 -24.38 41.79 -88.50
C PHE A 406 -23.11 42.65 -88.47
N TYR A 407 -22.68 43.22 -89.60
CA TYR A 407 -21.51 44.10 -89.64
C TYR A 407 -21.66 45.33 -88.72
N ARG A 408 -22.84 45.97 -88.72
CA ARG A 408 -23.16 47.06 -87.79
C ARG A 408 -23.09 46.62 -86.33
N SER A 409 -23.60 45.44 -85.98
CA SER A 409 -23.52 44.91 -84.61
C SER A 409 -22.08 44.61 -84.19
N GLN A 410 -21.24 44.12 -85.11
CA GLN A 410 -19.83 43.85 -84.84
C GLN A 410 -19.04 45.15 -84.66
N GLN A 411 -19.35 46.19 -85.44
CA GLN A 411 -18.76 47.52 -85.30
C GLN A 411 -19.28 48.23 -84.03
N GLN A 412 -20.56 48.08 -83.66
CA GLN A 412 -21.10 48.53 -82.39
C GLN A 412 -20.41 47.82 -81.21
N LEU A 413 -20.17 46.50 -81.29
CA LEU A 413 -19.46 45.74 -80.25
C LEU A 413 -17.98 46.19 -80.13
N ALA A 414 -17.34 46.56 -81.24
CA ALA A 414 -16.01 47.17 -81.23
C ALA A 414 -16.00 48.57 -80.57
N ASN A 415 -17.01 49.41 -80.85
CA ASN A 415 -17.18 50.72 -80.21
C ASN A 415 -17.50 50.59 -78.72
N LEU A 416 -18.42 49.70 -78.33
CA LEU A 416 -18.74 49.42 -76.93
C LEU A 416 -17.50 48.93 -76.15
N ARG A 417 -16.58 48.21 -76.78
CA ARG A 417 -15.28 47.81 -76.19
C ARG A 417 -14.23 48.93 -76.14
N SER A 418 -14.38 50.03 -76.87
CA SER A 418 -13.55 51.23 -76.70
C SER A 418 -14.16 52.17 -75.66
N GLU A 419 -15.49 52.33 -75.65
CA GLU A 419 -16.26 52.98 -74.60
C GLU A 419 -16.05 52.32 -73.24
N GLU A 420 -16.07 50.99 -73.13
CA GLU A 420 -15.74 50.23 -71.92
C GLU A 420 -14.37 50.63 -71.36
N LYS A 421 -13.35 50.78 -72.23
CA LYS A 421 -11.99 51.17 -71.82
C LYS A 421 -11.94 52.63 -71.38
N ILE A 422 -12.66 53.52 -72.06
CA ILE A 422 -12.78 54.94 -71.69
C ILE A 422 -13.49 55.07 -70.35
N LEU A 423 -14.59 54.36 -70.14
CA LEU A 423 -15.34 54.29 -68.88
C LEU A 423 -14.51 53.68 -67.75
N ASN A 424 -13.66 52.68 -68.02
CA ASN A 424 -12.74 52.11 -67.02
C ASN A 424 -11.67 53.14 -66.58
N ILE A 425 -11.15 53.94 -67.52
CA ILE A 425 -10.23 55.06 -67.23
C ILE A 425 -10.95 56.18 -66.48
N GLN A 426 -12.18 56.54 -66.88
CA GLN A 426 -13.01 57.54 -66.20
C GLN A 426 -13.39 57.10 -64.78
N ASN A 427 -13.75 55.83 -64.57
CA ASN A 427 -14.00 55.28 -63.23
C ASN A 427 -12.76 55.35 -62.35
N ARG A 428 -11.57 54.98 -62.84
CA ARG A 428 -10.31 55.14 -62.08
C ARG A 428 -10.00 56.61 -61.76
N GLY A 429 -10.32 57.53 -62.68
CA GLY A 429 -10.23 58.97 -62.45
C GLY A 429 -11.23 59.46 -61.39
N ALA A 430 -12.46 58.95 -61.42
CA ALA A 430 -13.50 59.23 -60.44
C ALA A 430 -13.21 58.62 -59.07
N GLU A 431 -12.60 57.43 -59.01
CA GLU A 431 -12.08 56.79 -57.80
C GLU A 431 -10.94 57.60 -57.18
N ALA A 432 -9.97 58.05 -57.98
CA ALA A 432 -8.90 58.94 -57.52
C ALA A 432 -9.45 60.30 -57.04
N SER A 433 -10.45 60.84 -57.74
CA SER A 433 -11.19 62.03 -57.32
C SER A 433 -11.94 61.79 -56.01
N LEU A 434 -12.61 60.64 -55.83
CA LEU A 434 -13.27 60.22 -54.59
C LEU A 434 -12.29 60.06 -53.43
N VAL A 435 -11.08 59.54 -53.66
CA VAL A 435 -10.03 59.47 -52.64
C VAL A 435 -9.55 60.87 -52.24
N ASN A 436 -9.44 61.80 -53.20
CA ASN A 436 -9.03 63.17 -52.92
C ASN A 436 -10.13 64.02 -52.27
N THR A 437 -11.40 63.88 -52.67
CA THR A 437 -12.53 64.53 -51.99
C THR A 437 -12.79 63.93 -50.61
N ARG A 438 -12.56 62.63 -50.39
CA ARG A 438 -12.54 62.03 -49.04
C ARG A 438 -11.37 62.52 -48.18
N LYS A 439 -10.25 62.94 -48.77
CA LYS A 439 -9.17 63.63 -48.02
C LYS A 439 -9.58 65.05 -47.67
N SER A 440 -10.11 65.82 -48.62
CA SER A 440 -10.69 67.16 -48.36
C SER A 440 -11.72 67.06 -47.24
N LEU A 441 -12.72 66.18 -47.36
CA LEU A 441 -13.73 65.94 -46.34
C LEU A 441 -13.11 65.69 -44.96
N LYS A 442 -12.02 64.91 -44.86
CA LYS A 442 -11.31 64.67 -43.59
C LYS A 442 -10.51 65.85 -43.07
N ASP A 443 -10.10 66.79 -43.92
CA ASP A 443 -9.46 68.03 -43.51
C ASP A 443 -10.51 69.11 -43.18
N ASP A 444 -11.63 69.14 -43.91
CA ASP A 444 -12.85 69.88 -43.63
C ASP A 444 -13.52 69.42 -42.32
N GLU A 445 -13.50 68.12 -42.00
CA GLU A 445 -13.94 67.55 -40.72
C GLU A 445 -13.05 68.06 -39.56
N LYS A 446 -11.73 68.19 -39.77
CA LYS A 446 -10.80 68.75 -38.77
C LYS A 446 -10.99 70.26 -38.61
N GLU A 447 -11.19 70.98 -39.71
CA GLU A 447 -11.56 72.40 -39.69
C GLU A 447 -12.89 72.61 -38.99
N LEU A 448 -13.90 71.77 -39.25
CA LEU A 448 -15.19 71.80 -38.59
C LEU A 448 -15.04 71.48 -37.10
N SER A 449 -14.23 70.48 -36.73
CA SER A 449 -13.92 70.16 -35.33
C SER A 449 -13.28 71.35 -34.62
N ARG A 450 -12.27 71.99 -35.23
CA ARG A 450 -11.65 73.22 -34.71
C ARG A 450 -12.62 74.42 -34.64
N LYS A 451 -13.53 74.54 -35.61
CA LYS A 451 -14.57 75.60 -35.62
C LYS A 451 -15.66 75.31 -34.59
N ILE A 452 -15.95 74.04 -34.28
CA ILE A 452 -16.80 73.59 -33.18
C ILE A 452 -16.12 73.87 -31.84
N GLU A 453 -14.84 73.52 -31.67
CA GLU A 453 -14.03 73.90 -30.51
C GLU A 453 -13.98 75.42 -30.31
N HIS A 454 -13.78 76.18 -31.38
CA HIS A 454 -13.81 77.65 -31.33
C HIS A 454 -15.21 78.18 -31.01
N SER A 455 -16.27 77.58 -31.55
CA SER A 455 -17.66 77.92 -31.24
C SER A 455 -18.05 77.57 -29.81
N TYR A 456 -17.53 76.47 -29.25
CA TYR A 456 -17.69 76.14 -27.82
C TYR A 456 -16.88 77.10 -26.94
N ASN A 457 -15.65 77.46 -27.31
CA ASN A 457 -14.86 78.45 -26.56
C ASN A 457 -15.51 79.85 -26.60
N MET A 458 -16.02 80.27 -27.76
CA MET A 458 -16.75 81.53 -27.92
C MET A 458 -18.12 81.47 -27.24
N GLY A 459 -18.84 80.36 -27.33
CA GLY A 459 -20.10 80.11 -26.63
C GLY A 459 -19.94 80.10 -25.11
N PHE A 460 -18.86 79.50 -24.60
CA PHE A 460 -18.46 79.58 -23.19
C PHE A 460 -18.05 81.01 -22.80
N LYS A 461 -17.42 81.77 -23.71
CA LYS A 461 -17.12 83.20 -23.46
C LYS A 461 -18.37 84.07 -23.44
N VAL A 462 -19.33 83.79 -24.33
CA VAL A 462 -20.67 84.38 -24.32
C VAL A 462 -21.38 84.00 -23.03
N GLN A 463 -21.43 82.73 -22.63
CA GLN A 463 -21.99 82.30 -21.35
C GLN A 463 -21.29 82.93 -20.14
N GLN A 464 -19.96 83.12 -20.13
CA GLN A 464 -19.28 83.86 -19.08
C GLN A 464 -19.72 85.33 -19.01
N LEU A 465 -19.96 85.97 -20.15
CA LEU A 465 -20.47 87.33 -20.24
C LEU A 465 -21.96 87.41 -19.89
N GLU A 466 -22.78 86.47 -20.34
CA GLU A 466 -24.20 86.33 -20.01
C GLU A 466 -24.40 86.02 -18.53
N MET A 467 -23.60 85.15 -17.91
CA MET A 467 -23.60 84.91 -16.47
C MET A 467 -23.17 86.17 -15.71
N LYS A 468 -22.20 86.94 -16.22
CA LYS A 468 -21.78 88.20 -15.61
C LYS A 468 -22.87 89.28 -15.74
N ILE A 469 -23.55 89.37 -16.87
CA ILE A 469 -24.70 90.24 -17.12
C ILE A 469 -25.90 89.80 -16.27
N SER A 470 -26.18 88.51 -16.18
CA SER A 470 -27.32 87.97 -15.41
C SER A 470 -27.12 88.13 -13.90
N LYS A 471 -25.87 88.00 -13.42
CA LYS A 471 -25.49 88.40 -12.04
C LYS A 471 -25.62 89.91 -11.82
N LEU A 472 -25.32 90.75 -12.81
CA LEU A 472 -25.56 92.21 -12.74
C LEU A 472 -27.06 92.58 -12.85
N MET A 473 -27.89 91.71 -13.45
CA MET A 473 -29.36 91.84 -13.52
C MET A 473 -30.10 91.06 -12.42
N GLY A 474 -29.38 90.44 -11.47
CA GLY A 474 -29.98 89.71 -10.34
C GLY A 474 -30.65 88.37 -10.65
N VAL A 475 -30.56 87.86 -11.89
CA VAL A 475 -31.16 86.58 -12.29
C VAL A 475 -30.07 85.50 -12.30
N GLN A 476 -30.00 84.72 -11.23
CA GLN A 476 -29.18 83.51 -11.21
C GLN A 476 -30.04 82.33 -11.67
N LYS A 477 -29.65 81.67 -12.76
CA LYS A 477 -30.17 80.34 -13.09
C LYS A 477 -29.36 79.33 -12.30
N ASP A 478 -30.02 78.61 -11.40
CA ASP A 478 -29.40 77.49 -10.69
C ASP A 478 -29.07 76.35 -11.66
N ILE A 479 -28.05 75.58 -11.29
CA ILE A 479 -27.64 74.40 -12.04
C ILE A 479 -28.65 73.29 -11.77
N ASP A 480 -28.96 72.53 -12.82
CA ASP A 480 -29.96 71.47 -12.82
C ASP A 480 -29.60 70.37 -11.79
N PRO A 481 -30.25 70.31 -10.61
CA PRO A 481 -29.69 69.68 -9.41
C PRO A 481 -29.59 68.16 -9.52
N GLU A 482 -30.45 67.55 -10.35
CA GLU A 482 -30.39 66.13 -10.68
C GLU A 482 -29.05 65.74 -11.33
N LYS A 483 -28.43 66.66 -12.08
CA LYS A 483 -27.14 66.40 -12.76
C LYS A 483 -25.96 66.50 -11.81
N GLU A 484 -25.97 67.43 -10.86
CA GLU A 484 -24.95 67.50 -9.79
C GLU A 484 -25.06 66.30 -8.83
N ALA A 485 -26.29 65.89 -8.49
CA ALA A 485 -26.54 64.66 -7.75
C ALA A 485 -26.03 63.42 -8.51
N ARG A 486 -26.22 63.36 -9.85
CA ARG A 486 -25.74 62.24 -10.67
C ARG A 486 -24.21 62.19 -10.77
N ILE A 487 -23.54 63.34 -10.89
CA ILE A 487 -22.08 63.43 -10.91
C ILE A 487 -21.50 62.98 -9.57
N THR A 488 -21.96 63.55 -8.46
CA THR A 488 -21.47 63.20 -7.12
C THR A 488 -21.75 61.75 -6.72
N ALA A 489 -22.84 61.15 -7.22
CA ALA A 489 -23.09 59.71 -7.06
C ALA A 489 -22.10 58.83 -7.87
N LEU A 490 -21.73 59.25 -9.08
CA LEU A 490 -20.73 58.55 -9.91
C LEU A 490 -19.31 58.71 -9.34
N GLU A 491 -18.96 59.88 -8.80
CA GLU A 491 -17.70 60.13 -8.09
C GLU A 491 -17.61 59.23 -6.84
N LYS A 492 -18.63 59.20 -5.98
CA LYS A 492 -18.70 58.27 -4.84
C LYS A 492 -18.58 56.80 -5.25
N HIS A 493 -19.17 56.39 -6.37
CA HIS A 493 -19.04 55.03 -6.88
C HIS A 493 -17.61 54.74 -7.37
N ASN A 494 -16.97 55.70 -8.04
CA ASN A 494 -15.58 55.59 -8.48
C ASN A 494 -14.62 55.49 -7.28
N ASP A 495 -14.84 56.29 -6.24
CA ASP A 495 -14.04 56.26 -5.01
C ASP A 495 -14.24 54.96 -4.20
N ARG A 496 -15.46 54.42 -4.14
CA ARG A 496 -15.72 53.07 -3.60
C ARG A 496 -14.95 52.00 -4.40
N ALA A 497 -14.92 52.11 -5.73
CA ALA A 497 -14.25 51.15 -6.60
C ALA A 497 -12.71 51.23 -6.54
N THR A 498 -12.12 52.42 -6.41
CA THR A 498 -10.66 52.57 -6.21
C THR A 498 -10.22 52.07 -4.85
N GLN A 499 -10.98 52.34 -3.77
CA GLN A 499 -10.70 51.78 -2.44
C GLN A 499 -10.74 50.24 -2.42
N GLN A 500 -11.71 49.63 -3.11
CA GLN A 500 -11.76 48.17 -3.30
C GLN A 500 -10.57 47.64 -4.10
N LEU A 501 -10.17 48.34 -5.17
CA LEU A 501 -9.01 47.98 -5.98
C LEU A 501 -7.69 48.04 -5.18
N ASP A 502 -7.50 49.09 -4.38
CA ASP A 502 -6.30 49.27 -3.56
C ASP A 502 -6.21 48.22 -2.44
N LEU A 503 -7.35 47.88 -1.81
CA LEU A 503 -7.44 46.80 -0.81
C LEU A 503 -7.11 45.44 -1.43
N LEU A 504 -7.63 45.14 -2.62
CA LEU A 504 -7.30 43.92 -3.36
C LEU A 504 -5.82 43.88 -3.77
N GLN A 505 -5.23 44.99 -4.22
CA GLN A 505 -3.79 45.06 -4.49
C GLN A 505 -2.93 44.83 -3.24
N LEU A 506 -3.38 45.29 -2.06
CA LEU A 506 -2.68 45.08 -0.80
C LEU A 506 -2.77 43.61 -0.35
N GLN A 507 -3.93 42.97 -0.51
CA GLN A 507 -4.09 41.53 -0.29
C GLN A 507 -3.24 40.69 -1.25
N VAL A 508 -3.17 41.04 -2.54
CA VAL A 508 -2.31 40.35 -3.52
C VAL A 508 -0.83 40.45 -3.12
N LYS A 509 -0.36 41.63 -2.66
CA LYS A 509 1.01 41.79 -2.15
C LYS A 509 1.29 40.95 -0.90
N GLN A 510 0.33 40.86 0.03
CA GLN A 510 0.44 39.97 1.19
C GLN A 510 0.58 38.51 0.77
N VAL A 511 -0.24 38.03 -0.17
CA VAL A 511 -0.14 36.66 -0.71
C VAL A 511 1.19 36.43 -1.45
N GLU A 512 1.70 37.41 -2.22
CA GLU A 512 3.02 37.32 -2.85
C GLU A 512 4.14 37.19 -1.81
N ASP A 513 4.12 38.00 -0.74
CA ASP A 513 5.13 37.96 0.32
C ASP A 513 5.03 36.68 1.16
N ASP A 514 3.83 36.19 1.45
CA ASP A 514 3.63 34.89 2.08
C ASP A 514 4.10 33.72 1.19
N MET A 515 3.90 33.79 -0.12
CA MET A 515 4.48 32.83 -1.08
C MET A 515 6.02 32.89 -1.09
N ARG A 516 6.62 34.08 -1.01
CA ARG A 516 8.08 34.25 -0.88
C ARG A 516 8.60 33.66 0.43
N ASN A 517 7.91 33.92 1.55
CA ASN A 517 8.22 33.38 2.87
C ASN A 517 8.12 31.85 2.90
N LEU A 518 7.04 31.28 2.37
CA LEU A 518 6.85 29.82 2.23
C LEU A 518 7.93 29.19 1.36
N THR A 519 8.31 29.83 0.24
CA THR A 519 9.38 29.35 -0.64
C THR A 519 10.74 29.38 0.07
N SER A 520 11.01 30.43 0.86
CA SER A 520 12.23 30.56 1.67
C SER A 520 12.32 29.46 2.74
N ASN A 521 11.22 29.23 3.46
CA ASN A 521 11.14 28.17 4.48
C ASN A 521 11.29 26.78 3.84
N TYR A 522 10.61 26.51 2.72
CA TYR A 522 10.76 25.26 1.98
C TYR A 522 12.21 24.99 1.56
N ASN A 523 12.93 26.01 1.06
CA ASN A 523 14.34 25.87 0.70
C ASN A 523 15.24 25.66 1.93
N HIS A 524 14.91 26.26 3.08
CA HIS A 524 15.60 26.01 4.34
C HIS A 524 15.40 24.57 4.84
N ASP A 525 14.15 24.11 4.87
CA ASP A 525 13.77 22.75 5.27
C ASP A 525 14.38 21.70 4.32
N MET A 526 14.47 22.00 3.03
CA MET A 526 15.14 21.16 2.02
C MET A 526 16.63 21.00 2.35
N HIS A 527 17.34 22.09 2.67
CA HIS A 527 18.76 22.03 3.07
C HIS A 527 18.97 21.37 4.45
N GLU A 528 18.05 21.55 5.40
CA GLU A 528 18.04 20.77 6.65
C GLU A 528 17.88 19.27 6.35
N MET A 529 16.97 18.88 5.44
CA MET A 529 16.77 17.49 5.03
C MET A 529 17.98 16.89 4.29
N GLU A 530 18.62 17.64 3.39
CA GLU A 530 19.88 17.24 2.74
C GLU A 530 21.00 17.00 3.78
N ARG A 531 21.12 17.91 4.75
CA ARG A 531 22.08 17.80 5.87
C ARG A 531 21.77 16.61 6.77
N MET A 532 20.51 16.34 7.08
CA MET A 532 20.11 15.15 7.85
C MET A 532 20.40 13.86 7.08
N ALA A 533 20.11 13.81 5.77
CA ALA A 533 20.45 12.68 4.91
C ALA A 533 21.97 12.44 4.79
N PHE A 534 22.78 13.51 4.78
CA PHE A 534 24.23 13.39 4.87
C PHE A 534 24.68 12.82 6.22
N MET A 535 24.17 13.34 7.34
CA MET A 535 24.50 12.82 8.68
C MET A 535 24.07 11.37 8.87
N ILE A 536 22.93 10.94 8.30
CA ILE A 536 22.51 9.54 8.29
C ILE A 536 23.57 8.67 7.60
N LYS A 537 24.00 9.03 6.38
CA LYS A 537 25.07 8.30 5.66
C LYS A 537 26.42 8.29 6.40
N GLU A 538 26.74 9.36 7.11
CA GLU A 538 27.92 9.42 7.99
C GLU A 538 27.81 8.43 9.15
N LYS A 539 26.62 8.26 9.76
CA LYS A 539 26.41 7.28 10.84
C LYS A 539 26.27 5.86 10.33
N GLU A 540 25.70 5.64 9.15
CA GLU A 540 25.67 4.35 8.46
C GLU A 540 27.09 3.85 8.18
N THR A 541 27.93 4.67 7.54
CA THR A 541 29.34 4.30 7.26
C THR A 541 30.18 4.12 8.52
N PHE A 542 29.94 4.90 9.59
CA PHE A 542 30.54 4.66 10.90
C PHE A 542 30.10 3.33 11.53
N TYR A 543 28.81 2.99 11.43
CA TYR A 543 28.24 1.73 11.91
C TYR A 543 28.75 0.52 11.13
N GLU A 544 28.88 0.62 9.81
CA GLU A 544 29.52 -0.41 8.96
C GLU A 544 31.00 -0.61 9.34
N GLY A 545 31.74 0.48 9.55
CA GLY A 545 33.13 0.42 10.03
C GLY A 545 33.24 -0.26 11.40
N GLY A 546 32.33 0.07 12.32
CA GLY A 546 32.22 -0.57 13.64
C GLY A 546 31.89 -2.08 13.54
N ASN A 547 30.92 -2.44 12.70
CA ASN A 547 30.54 -3.83 12.44
C ASN A 547 31.68 -4.64 11.80
N LYS A 548 32.42 -4.05 10.86
CA LYS A 548 33.63 -4.69 10.30
C LYS A 548 34.65 -4.92 11.40
N LYS A 549 34.95 -3.90 12.22
CA LYS A 549 35.92 -4.01 13.31
C LYS A 549 35.50 -5.03 14.38
N LEU A 550 34.20 -5.17 14.64
CA LEU A 550 33.64 -6.19 15.51
C LEU A 550 33.87 -7.59 14.93
N ARG A 551 33.63 -7.81 13.63
CA ARG A 551 33.92 -9.10 12.96
C ARG A 551 35.40 -9.45 13.02
N ASP A 552 36.29 -8.48 12.74
CA ASP A 552 37.75 -8.67 12.82
C ASP A 552 38.18 -9.09 14.25
N LEU A 553 37.63 -8.43 15.28
CA LEU A 553 37.89 -8.76 16.69
C LEU A 553 37.28 -10.12 17.11
N THR A 554 36.10 -10.48 16.59
CA THR A 554 35.49 -11.79 16.84
C THR A 554 36.33 -12.92 16.24
N ALA A 555 36.83 -12.76 15.02
CA ALA A 555 37.73 -13.72 14.39
C ALA A 555 39.04 -13.87 15.20
N SER A 556 39.70 -12.77 15.55
CA SER A 556 40.93 -12.83 16.35
C SER A 556 40.73 -13.39 17.76
N ASN A 557 39.54 -13.23 18.35
CA ASN A 557 39.19 -13.90 19.60
C ASN A 557 38.97 -15.42 19.40
N GLN A 558 38.37 -15.85 18.29
CA GLN A 558 38.22 -17.27 17.96
C GLN A 558 39.60 -17.93 17.71
N GLU A 559 40.51 -17.25 17.01
CA GLU A 559 41.91 -17.68 16.84
C GLU A 559 42.59 -17.90 18.20
N ARG A 560 42.52 -16.90 19.11
CA ARG A 560 43.09 -17.00 20.47
C ARG A 560 42.46 -18.10 21.33
N LEU A 561 41.17 -18.39 21.15
CA LEU A 561 40.52 -19.52 21.82
C LEU A 561 41.05 -20.87 21.30
N VAL A 562 41.31 -20.98 19.99
CA VAL A 562 41.97 -22.15 19.41
C VAL A 562 43.42 -22.27 19.92
N GLU A 563 44.22 -21.19 19.90
CA GLU A 563 45.56 -21.16 20.48
C GLU A 563 45.58 -21.61 21.94
N HIS A 564 44.66 -21.09 22.77
CA HIS A 564 44.52 -21.48 24.17
C HIS A 564 44.16 -22.97 24.31
N SER A 565 43.27 -23.50 23.48
CA SER A 565 42.93 -24.93 23.49
C SER A 565 44.12 -25.84 23.11
N VAL A 566 44.95 -25.42 22.13
CA VAL A 566 46.17 -26.13 21.72
C VAL A 566 47.23 -26.08 22.82
N LEU A 567 47.40 -24.92 23.46
CA LEU A 567 48.28 -24.78 24.63
C LEU A 567 47.82 -25.66 25.79
N LYS A 568 46.52 -25.69 26.10
CA LYS A 568 45.94 -26.56 27.13
C LYS A 568 46.15 -28.05 26.80
N MET A 569 45.94 -28.46 25.55
CA MET A 569 46.27 -29.82 25.11
C MET A 569 47.76 -30.14 25.31
N ARG A 570 48.66 -29.20 25.01
CA ARG A 570 50.11 -29.36 25.18
C ARG A 570 50.54 -29.42 26.64
N VAL A 571 49.89 -28.66 27.54
CA VAL A 571 50.04 -28.78 29.00
C VAL A 571 49.61 -30.17 29.45
N ASN A 572 48.40 -30.62 29.10
CA ASN A 572 47.91 -31.96 29.44
C ASN A 572 48.85 -33.07 28.91
N GLN A 573 49.46 -32.89 27.73
CA GLN A 573 50.46 -33.83 27.20
C GLN A 573 51.73 -33.86 28.06
N MET A 574 52.24 -32.72 28.52
CA MET A 574 53.40 -32.64 29.42
C MET A 574 53.08 -33.20 30.80
N GLU A 575 51.90 -32.94 31.37
CA GLU A 575 51.44 -33.54 32.62
C GLU A 575 51.37 -35.07 32.52
N ASN A 576 50.83 -35.60 31.43
CA ASN A 576 50.83 -37.04 31.16
C ASN A 576 52.24 -37.62 30.98
N GLN A 577 53.20 -36.85 30.45
CA GLN A 577 54.61 -37.26 30.42
C GLN A 577 55.23 -37.25 31.82
N ILE A 578 54.98 -36.22 32.63
CA ILE A 578 55.46 -36.13 34.02
C ILE A 578 54.91 -37.29 34.85
N ALA A 579 53.60 -37.60 34.76
CA ALA A 579 53.00 -38.76 35.42
C ALA A 579 53.67 -40.08 35.01
N LYS A 580 53.98 -40.27 33.72
CA LYS A 580 54.72 -41.44 33.23
C LYS A 580 56.16 -41.49 33.77
N HIS A 581 56.84 -40.37 33.96
CA HIS A 581 58.18 -40.32 34.56
C HIS A 581 58.13 -40.57 36.08
N ASN A 582 57.15 -40.03 36.79
CA ASN A 582 56.93 -40.29 38.21
C ASN A 582 56.63 -41.78 38.47
N ASN A 583 55.82 -42.42 37.63
CA ASN A 583 55.55 -43.86 37.73
C ASN A 583 56.80 -44.71 37.45
N LYS A 584 57.66 -44.30 36.49
CA LYS A 584 58.98 -44.94 36.28
C LYS A 584 59.89 -44.78 37.49
N LEU A 585 59.98 -43.56 38.05
CA LEU A 585 60.80 -43.27 39.22
C LEU A 585 60.33 -44.07 40.44
N PHE A 586 59.02 -44.13 40.68
CA PHE A 586 58.42 -44.95 41.74
C PHE A 586 58.73 -46.45 41.58
N ASN A 587 58.68 -46.99 40.36
CA ASN A 587 59.06 -48.38 40.11
C ASN A 587 60.56 -48.62 40.35
N ILE A 588 61.43 -47.69 39.98
CA ILE A 588 62.88 -47.76 40.25
C ILE A 588 63.17 -47.67 41.76
N GLU A 589 62.51 -46.75 42.48
CA GLU A 589 62.60 -46.59 43.93
C GLU A 589 62.11 -47.85 44.66
N LYS A 590 60.99 -48.44 44.22
CA LYS A 590 60.47 -49.72 44.71
C LYS A 590 61.49 -50.84 44.49
N HIS A 591 62.03 -51.00 43.28
CA HIS A 591 63.04 -52.01 43.00
C HIS A 591 64.35 -51.78 43.78
N ARG A 592 64.73 -50.53 44.04
CA ARG A 592 65.84 -50.18 44.94
C ARG A 592 65.58 -50.69 46.36
N MET A 593 64.38 -50.46 46.91
CA MET A 593 63.99 -50.96 48.23
C MET A 593 63.88 -52.50 48.28
N GLU A 594 63.40 -53.15 47.23
CA GLU A 594 63.36 -54.62 47.11
C GLU A 594 64.76 -55.24 47.07
N LEU A 595 65.69 -54.64 46.30
CA LEU A 595 67.10 -55.04 46.28
C LEU A 595 67.79 -54.78 47.63
N GLU A 596 67.59 -53.60 48.23
CA GLU A 596 68.14 -53.25 49.53
C GLU A 596 67.64 -54.19 50.63
N LYS A 597 66.36 -54.59 50.59
CA LYS A 597 65.80 -55.62 51.46
C LYS A 597 66.47 -56.97 51.26
N THR A 598 66.53 -57.50 50.04
CA THR A 598 67.11 -58.83 49.77
C THR A 598 68.61 -58.89 50.10
N VAL A 599 69.36 -57.80 49.89
CA VAL A 599 70.75 -57.67 50.34
C VAL A 599 70.85 -57.71 51.87
N ASN A 600 69.98 -56.99 52.59
CA ASN A 600 69.96 -57.01 54.05
C ASN A 600 69.58 -58.39 54.62
N GLU A 601 68.57 -59.05 54.04
CA GLU A 601 68.22 -60.44 54.36
C GLU A 601 69.41 -61.37 54.14
N ARG A 602 70.13 -61.23 53.01
CA ARG A 602 71.32 -62.05 52.72
C ARG A 602 72.50 -61.75 53.66
N VAL A 603 72.64 -60.52 54.14
CA VAL A 603 73.63 -60.16 55.17
C VAL A 603 73.26 -60.78 56.53
N ILE A 604 71.97 -60.91 56.85
CA ILE A 604 71.50 -61.60 58.07
C ILE A 604 71.75 -63.11 57.95
N ASP A 605 71.47 -63.73 56.79
CA ASP A 605 71.84 -65.12 56.49
C ASP A 605 73.33 -65.39 56.68
N LEU A 606 74.20 -64.55 56.09
CA LEU A 606 75.65 -64.73 56.19
C LEU A 606 76.15 -64.56 57.64
N LYS A 607 75.53 -63.66 58.42
CA LYS A 607 75.79 -63.54 59.87
C LYS A 607 75.31 -64.76 60.65
N SER A 608 74.14 -65.34 60.33
CA SER A 608 73.63 -66.54 61.01
C SER A 608 74.47 -67.78 60.68
N GLN A 609 74.90 -67.94 59.43
CA GLN A 609 75.84 -68.98 59.00
C GLN A 609 77.22 -68.82 59.65
N LEU A 610 77.75 -67.59 59.74
CA LEU A 610 79.01 -67.30 60.44
C LEU A 610 78.90 -67.62 61.94
N ASN A 611 77.77 -67.31 62.57
CA ASN A 611 77.51 -67.67 63.97
C ASN A 611 77.41 -69.19 64.15
N LEU A 612 76.72 -69.90 63.25
CA LEU A 612 76.64 -71.37 63.26
C LEU A 612 78.02 -72.02 63.07
N LEU A 613 78.86 -71.50 62.17
CA LEU A 613 80.24 -71.96 62.00
C LEU A 613 81.09 -71.68 63.24
N ASN A 614 80.91 -70.54 63.90
CA ASN A 614 81.57 -70.25 65.18
C ASN A 614 81.12 -71.19 66.31
N MET A 615 79.84 -71.54 66.38
CA MET A 615 79.33 -72.52 67.34
C MET A 615 79.81 -73.94 67.02
N LYS A 616 79.82 -74.36 65.75
CA LYS A 616 80.45 -75.63 65.34
C LYS A 616 81.94 -75.66 65.68
N ARG A 617 82.67 -74.55 65.53
CA ARG A 617 84.08 -74.44 65.93
C ARG A 617 84.27 -74.57 67.45
N LYS A 618 83.39 -73.98 68.27
CA LYS A 618 83.40 -74.20 69.73
C LYS A 618 83.13 -75.66 70.07
N HIS A 619 82.08 -76.24 69.48
CA HIS A 619 81.70 -77.63 69.70
C HIS A 619 82.82 -78.60 69.31
N LEU A 620 83.48 -78.42 68.16
CA LEU A 620 84.63 -79.23 67.76
C LEU A 620 85.85 -79.07 68.70
N ILE A 621 86.01 -77.91 69.37
CA ILE A 621 87.03 -77.73 70.41
C ILE A 621 86.63 -78.47 71.69
N GLU A 622 85.36 -78.43 72.06
CA GLU A 622 84.77 -79.15 73.21
C GLU A 622 84.87 -80.68 72.99
N GLU A 623 84.43 -81.19 71.82
CA GLU A 623 84.61 -82.59 71.39
C GLU A 623 86.08 -83.00 71.40
N ARG A 624 87.00 -82.15 70.93
CA ARG A 624 88.45 -82.44 71.01
C ARG A 624 88.96 -82.48 72.47
N THR A 625 88.27 -81.84 73.42
CA THR A 625 88.58 -81.98 74.85
C THR A 625 87.91 -83.19 75.50
N THR A 626 86.67 -83.55 75.14
CA THR A 626 86.02 -84.78 75.63
C THR A 626 86.72 -86.01 75.05
N LEU A 627 86.98 -86.07 73.74
CA LEU A 627 87.75 -87.16 73.12
C LEU A 627 89.15 -87.34 73.75
N LYS A 628 89.77 -86.27 74.26
CA LYS A 628 91.02 -86.39 75.04
C LYS A 628 90.80 -87.04 76.41
N ALA A 629 89.68 -86.76 77.08
CA ALA A 629 89.28 -87.45 78.31
C ALA A 629 88.87 -88.91 78.03
N ASP A 630 88.08 -89.17 76.98
CA ASP A 630 87.70 -90.52 76.52
C ASP A 630 88.92 -91.36 76.15
N ILE A 631 90.00 -90.79 75.60
CA ILE A 631 91.24 -91.53 75.34
C ILE A 631 91.93 -91.94 76.67
N VAL A 632 91.79 -91.14 77.73
CA VAL A 632 92.27 -91.49 79.07
C VAL A 632 91.35 -92.55 79.70
N GLU A 633 90.02 -92.42 79.63
CA GLU A 633 89.11 -93.46 80.13
C GLU A 633 89.23 -94.77 79.35
N ARG A 634 89.30 -94.73 78.01
CA ARG A 634 89.47 -95.94 77.20
C ARG A 634 90.82 -96.63 77.45
N ARG A 635 91.87 -95.91 77.88
CA ARG A 635 93.09 -96.57 78.39
C ARG A 635 92.82 -97.37 79.66
N THR A 636 92.11 -96.83 80.66
CA THR A 636 91.75 -97.61 81.86
C THR A 636 90.73 -98.71 81.54
N ARG A 637 89.84 -98.49 80.57
CA ARG A 637 88.79 -99.44 80.18
C ARG A 637 89.26 -100.55 79.23
N ILE A 638 90.37 -100.36 78.50
CA ILE A 638 91.04 -101.45 77.77
C ILE A 638 91.65 -102.43 78.77
N GLU A 639 92.29 -101.97 79.84
CA GLU A 639 92.74 -102.87 80.92
C GLU A 639 91.54 -103.61 81.57
N ALA A 640 90.41 -102.93 81.77
CA ALA A 640 89.19 -103.57 82.28
C ALA A 640 88.49 -104.53 81.27
N MET A 641 88.63 -104.33 79.96
CA MET A 641 88.03 -105.24 78.96
C MET A 641 88.93 -106.42 78.62
N LYS A 642 90.26 -106.32 78.82
CA LYS A 642 91.15 -107.50 78.86
C LYS A 642 90.70 -108.51 79.91
N THR A 643 90.20 -108.07 81.06
CA THR A 643 89.69 -108.98 82.11
C THR A 643 88.27 -109.51 81.83
N ARG A 644 87.53 -108.92 80.87
CA ARG A 644 86.12 -109.24 80.60
C ARG A 644 85.82 -109.93 79.26
N TYR A 645 86.69 -109.81 78.25
CA TYR A 645 86.57 -110.63 77.03
C TYR A 645 86.65 -112.13 77.36
N ASN A 646 87.45 -112.47 78.37
CA ASN A 646 87.62 -113.81 78.96
C ASN A 646 86.36 -114.39 79.66
N LEU A 647 85.19 -113.76 79.53
CA LEU A 647 83.93 -114.10 80.22
C LEU A 647 82.68 -114.06 79.32
N ALA A 648 82.82 -113.81 78.01
CA ALA A 648 81.70 -113.38 77.16
C ALA A 648 81.44 -114.21 75.90
N ILE A 649 82.30 -115.16 75.56
CA ILE A 649 82.08 -116.09 74.43
C ILE A 649 81.09 -117.22 74.81
N ASP A 650 80.87 -117.45 76.10
CA ASP A 650 80.38 -118.73 76.64
C ASP A 650 78.83 -118.92 76.63
N LEU A 651 78.03 -118.04 76.00
CA LEU A 651 76.66 -117.78 76.49
C LEU A 651 75.45 -117.78 75.51
N LEU A 652 75.59 -117.87 74.18
CA LEU A 652 74.42 -117.81 73.26
C LEU A 652 74.49 -118.72 72.03
N GLY A 653 73.32 -119.01 71.43
CA GLY A 653 73.14 -119.89 70.26
C GLY A 653 72.01 -119.46 69.31
N LYS A 654 71.60 -120.36 68.40
CA LYS A 654 70.61 -120.16 67.32
C LYS A 654 69.78 -121.42 67.03
N ASN A 655 68.61 -121.26 66.41
CA ASN A 655 67.77 -122.29 65.78
C ASN A 655 67.08 -121.69 64.53
N ASP A 656 66.51 -122.46 63.60
CA ASP A 656 67.15 -123.57 62.88
C ASP A 656 67.33 -123.21 61.39
N ASP A 657 67.37 -121.90 61.08
CA ASP A 657 68.16 -121.26 60.01
C ASP A 657 68.06 -119.72 60.09
N GLY A 658 66.86 -119.17 60.40
CA GLY A 658 66.73 -117.91 61.15
C GLY A 658 66.27 -116.60 60.45
N SER A 659 65.19 -116.56 59.64
CA SER A 659 64.43 -115.32 59.26
C SER A 659 63.06 -115.58 58.53
N THR A 660 62.13 -114.60 58.43
CA THR A 660 60.70 -114.76 57.93
C THR A 660 60.04 -113.46 57.31
N VAL A 661 58.98 -113.55 56.43
CA VAL A 661 58.46 -112.46 55.49
C VAL A 661 56.91 -112.51 55.09
N THR A 662 56.32 -111.56 54.29
CA THR A 662 54.85 -111.30 53.97
C THR A 662 54.51 -110.76 52.51
N VAL A 663 53.22 -110.65 52.02
CA VAL A 663 52.81 -110.23 50.60
C VAL A 663 51.43 -109.45 50.37
N THR A 664 50.75 -109.45 49.17
CA THR A 664 49.78 -108.44 48.56
C THR A 664 48.37 -108.92 48.06
N GLN A 665 47.42 -108.03 47.61
CA GLN A 665 46.10 -108.46 47.03
C GLN A 665 45.30 -107.68 45.90
N LEU A 666 44.84 -106.40 46.04
CA LEU A 666 43.59 -105.85 45.39
C LEU A 666 43.69 -105.10 44.01
N ARG A 667 42.58 -104.94 43.20
CA ARG A 667 42.56 -104.03 41.99
C ARG A 667 41.30 -103.54 41.16
N ILE A 668 40.07 -104.09 41.16
CA ILE A 668 39.38 -104.43 39.85
C ILE A 668 38.39 -103.47 39.09
N GLU A 669 37.38 -102.82 39.67
CA GLU A 669 35.95 -102.80 39.15
C GLU A 669 35.46 -101.89 37.94
N THR A 670 36.27 -101.09 37.24
CA THR A 670 35.77 -99.82 36.62
C THR A 670 35.33 -99.79 35.12
N ALA A 671 34.34 -100.57 34.63
CA ALA A 671 34.24 -100.84 33.17
C ALA A 671 32.94 -100.60 32.31
N GLN A 672 31.74 -100.25 32.83
CA GLN A 672 30.48 -100.62 32.11
C GLN A 672 29.55 -99.56 31.43
N GLU A 673 29.66 -98.24 31.64
CA GLU A 673 28.50 -97.31 31.42
C GLU A 673 28.18 -96.79 29.99
N LYS A 674 28.92 -97.13 28.92
CA LYS A 674 29.08 -96.22 27.74
C LYS A 674 27.98 -96.18 26.65
N GLN A 675 26.90 -96.98 26.67
CA GLN A 675 26.24 -97.42 25.40
C GLN A 675 24.84 -96.82 25.02
N LEU A 676 24.24 -95.91 25.79
CA LEU A 676 22.78 -95.63 25.69
C LEU A 676 22.27 -94.47 24.79
N LEU A 677 23.12 -93.64 24.17
CA LEU A 677 22.76 -92.28 23.71
C LEU A 677 22.53 -92.06 22.19
N LEU A 678 21.92 -92.99 21.43
CA LEU A 678 22.04 -92.99 19.95
C LEU A 678 20.76 -93.17 19.09
N GLN A 679 19.53 -92.98 19.61
CA GLN A 679 18.30 -93.34 18.86
C GLN A 679 17.26 -92.24 18.53
N GLU A 680 17.32 -91.02 19.08
CA GLU A 680 16.23 -90.02 18.94
C GLU A 680 16.18 -89.21 17.62
N GLY A 681 17.09 -89.42 16.66
CA GLY A 681 17.36 -88.44 15.60
C GLY A 681 16.41 -88.34 14.39
N ASN A 682 15.58 -89.35 14.09
CA ASN A 682 15.11 -89.57 12.72
C ASN A 682 13.69 -89.05 12.36
N GLU A 683 12.82 -88.71 13.32
CA GLU A 683 11.38 -88.51 13.03
C GLU A 683 10.97 -87.11 12.50
N LEU A 684 11.84 -86.09 12.55
CA LEU A 684 11.42 -84.71 12.26
C LEU A 684 11.26 -84.35 10.77
N ASN A 685 11.87 -85.10 9.84
CA ASN A 685 12.14 -84.60 8.48
C ASN A 685 10.91 -84.64 7.53
N GLU A 686 9.89 -85.45 7.82
CA GLU A 686 8.83 -85.78 6.83
C GLU A 686 7.75 -84.69 6.66
N LYS A 687 7.67 -83.71 7.57
CA LYS A 687 6.55 -82.74 7.61
C LYS A 687 6.65 -81.58 6.61
N VAL A 688 7.82 -81.32 6.03
CA VAL A 688 8.08 -80.10 5.22
C VAL A 688 7.42 -80.16 3.83
N ILE A 689 7.43 -81.33 3.18
CA ILE A 689 7.16 -81.51 1.73
C ILE A 689 5.69 -81.24 1.33
N LYS A 690 4.75 -81.11 2.28
CA LYS A 690 3.33 -80.87 1.97
C LYS A 690 2.95 -79.41 1.69
N ALA A 691 3.72 -78.43 2.17
CA ALA A 691 3.31 -77.02 2.13
C ALA A 691 3.45 -76.35 0.75
N GLU A 692 4.29 -76.87 -0.15
CA GLU A 692 4.72 -76.15 -1.37
C GLU A 692 3.70 -76.20 -2.53
N LYS A 693 2.65 -77.01 -2.44
CA LYS A 693 1.73 -77.26 -3.58
C LYS A 693 0.59 -76.24 -3.70
N ASP A 694 0.09 -75.72 -2.58
CA ASP A 694 -1.13 -74.89 -2.58
C ASP A 694 -0.87 -73.47 -3.14
N ILE A 695 0.37 -72.98 -3.04
CA ILE A 695 0.78 -71.64 -3.47
C ILE A 695 0.48 -71.40 -4.97
N LYS A 696 0.70 -72.40 -5.83
CA LYS A 696 0.51 -72.30 -7.29
C LYS A 696 -0.96 -72.20 -7.74
N ALA A 697 -1.92 -72.44 -6.85
CA ALA A 697 -3.34 -72.30 -7.19
C ALA A 697 -3.80 -70.83 -7.22
N MET A 698 -3.23 -69.97 -6.37
CA MET A 698 -3.70 -68.60 -6.15
C MET A 698 -3.22 -67.59 -7.19
N GLU A 699 -2.11 -67.84 -7.88
CA GLU A 699 -1.57 -66.92 -8.89
C GLU A 699 -2.47 -66.80 -10.13
N ASN A 700 -3.08 -67.92 -10.56
CA ASN A 700 -3.86 -67.98 -11.80
C ASN A 700 -5.18 -67.20 -11.72
N THR A 701 -5.84 -67.16 -10.55
CA THR A 701 -7.09 -66.39 -10.35
C THR A 701 -6.85 -64.88 -10.35
N LEU A 702 -5.68 -64.44 -9.88
CA LEU A 702 -5.32 -63.01 -9.79
C LEU A 702 -5.14 -62.39 -11.19
N CYS A 703 -4.63 -63.15 -12.15
CA CYS A 703 -4.35 -62.68 -13.51
C CYS A 703 -5.62 -62.31 -14.31
N LEU A 704 -6.73 -63.04 -14.12
CA LEU A 704 -8.02 -62.79 -14.79
C LEU A 704 -8.69 -61.48 -14.33
N ILE A 705 -8.69 -61.21 -13.02
CA ILE A 705 -9.34 -60.04 -12.42
C ILE A 705 -8.66 -58.73 -12.87
N ASN A 706 -7.33 -58.73 -13.00
CA ASN A 706 -6.58 -57.54 -13.43
C ASN A 706 -6.94 -57.10 -14.85
N TYR A 707 -7.17 -58.05 -15.78
CA TYR A 707 -7.49 -57.72 -17.17
C TYR A 707 -8.88 -57.08 -17.34
N SER A 708 -9.89 -57.53 -16.59
CA SER A 708 -11.21 -56.88 -16.59
C SER A 708 -11.18 -55.48 -15.98
N ASN A 709 -10.40 -55.29 -14.90
CA ASN A 709 -10.25 -53.99 -14.26
C ASN A 709 -9.57 -52.96 -15.18
N ASP A 710 -8.52 -53.33 -15.90
CA ASP A 710 -7.82 -52.41 -16.82
C ASP A 710 -8.66 -51.99 -18.04
N ALA A 711 -9.65 -52.80 -18.44
CA ALA A 711 -10.65 -52.40 -19.44
C ALA A 711 -11.63 -51.36 -18.85
N TYR A 712 -12.18 -51.65 -17.66
CA TYR A 712 -13.09 -50.74 -16.95
C TYR A 712 -12.43 -49.40 -16.58
N ARG A 713 -11.12 -49.38 -16.37
CA ARG A 713 -10.35 -48.19 -16.02
C ARG A 713 -10.18 -47.21 -17.18
N LYS A 714 -10.34 -47.66 -18.43
CA LYS A 714 -10.13 -46.85 -19.64
C LYS A 714 -11.41 -46.16 -20.16
N SER A 715 -12.59 -46.62 -19.76
CA SER A 715 -13.87 -45.97 -20.12
C SER A 715 -14.21 -44.74 -19.26
N PHE A 716 -13.47 -44.50 -18.17
CA PHE A 716 -13.67 -43.37 -17.25
C PHE A 716 -12.56 -42.30 -17.30
N GLY A 717 -11.60 -42.40 -18.24
CA GLY A 717 -10.42 -41.54 -18.27
C GLY A 717 -10.36 -40.60 -19.46
N GLN A 718 -10.69 -39.31 -19.27
CA GLN A 718 -10.27 -38.25 -20.19
C GLN A 718 -9.97 -36.94 -19.44
N ALA A 719 -8.70 -36.49 -19.54
CA ALA A 719 -8.14 -35.18 -19.21
C ALA A 719 -8.39 -34.55 -17.81
N ASP A 720 -7.32 -34.55 -17.00
CA ASP A 720 -6.73 -33.31 -16.45
C ASP A 720 -5.22 -33.63 -16.24
N GLU A 721 -4.32 -32.94 -16.97
CA GLU A 721 -2.92 -33.42 -17.16
C GLU A 721 -1.83 -32.68 -16.35
N ASP A 722 -2.14 -31.60 -15.64
CA ASP A 722 -1.15 -30.80 -14.90
C ASP A 722 -1.22 -31.02 -13.37
N ASN A 723 -0.46 -32.01 -12.86
CA ASN A 723 -0.07 -32.08 -11.45
C ASN A 723 1.45 -32.33 -11.32
N PRO A 724 2.23 -31.36 -10.75
CA PRO A 724 3.69 -31.49 -10.59
C PRO A 724 4.14 -32.77 -9.86
N GLN A 725 3.33 -33.30 -8.94
CA GLN A 725 3.65 -34.53 -8.20
C GLN A 725 3.77 -35.75 -9.12
N LEU A 726 3.13 -35.74 -10.29
CA LEU A 726 3.26 -36.82 -11.28
C LEU A 726 4.63 -36.80 -11.98
N ILE A 727 5.25 -35.62 -12.09
CA ILE A 727 6.59 -35.44 -12.66
C ILE A 727 7.64 -35.89 -11.64
N GLU A 728 7.59 -35.37 -10.41
CA GLU A 728 8.50 -35.79 -9.32
C GLU A 728 8.42 -37.30 -9.05
N LEU A 729 7.21 -37.89 -9.04
CA LEU A 729 7.04 -39.34 -8.86
C LEU A 729 7.69 -40.15 -10.00
N ASN A 730 7.70 -39.63 -11.22
CA ASN A 730 8.32 -40.30 -12.36
C ASN A 730 9.86 -40.14 -12.37
N GLU A 731 10.39 -39.00 -11.93
CA GLU A 731 11.84 -38.81 -11.72
C GLU A 731 12.36 -39.65 -10.54
N LEU A 732 11.59 -39.74 -9.45
CA LEU A 732 11.91 -40.61 -8.31
C LEU A 732 11.84 -42.10 -8.68
N LYS A 733 10.88 -42.52 -9.53
CA LYS A 733 10.86 -43.87 -10.11
C LYS A 733 12.06 -44.12 -11.02
N LYS A 734 12.46 -43.13 -11.83
CA LYS A 734 13.60 -43.25 -12.75
C LYS A 734 14.91 -43.45 -11.98
N THR A 735 15.17 -42.60 -10.98
CA THR A 735 16.34 -42.72 -10.09
C THR A 735 16.31 -44.01 -9.26
N TYR A 736 15.13 -44.46 -8.78
CA TYR A 736 14.98 -45.77 -8.13
C TYR A 736 15.31 -46.95 -9.06
N CYS A 737 14.87 -46.92 -10.32
CA CYS A 737 15.23 -47.92 -11.34
C CYS A 737 16.73 -47.90 -11.68
N GLU A 738 17.37 -46.73 -11.70
CA GLU A 738 18.83 -46.61 -11.90
C GLU A 738 19.64 -47.12 -10.68
N MET A 739 19.11 -47.01 -9.46
CA MET A 739 19.71 -47.61 -8.27
C MET A 739 19.49 -49.14 -8.24
N LEU A 740 18.33 -49.63 -8.67
CA LEU A 740 18.07 -51.06 -8.82
C LEU A 740 18.92 -51.72 -9.92
N SER A 741 19.21 -51.04 -11.03
CA SER A 741 20.11 -51.56 -12.06
C SER A 741 21.56 -51.64 -11.55
N LYS A 742 22.03 -50.63 -10.81
CA LYS A 742 23.35 -50.67 -10.13
C LYS A 742 23.44 -51.79 -9.10
N LEU A 743 22.40 -51.99 -8.28
CA LEU A 743 22.32 -53.12 -7.34
C LEU A 743 22.33 -54.46 -8.07
N ARG A 744 21.60 -54.60 -9.19
CA ARG A 744 21.62 -55.84 -9.99
C ARG A 744 22.98 -56.09 -10.65
N CYS A 745 23.70 -55.06 -11.09
CA CYS A 745 25.09 -55.23 -11.55
C CYS A 745 26.00 -55.68 -10.42
N MET A 746 26.00 -55.01 -9.26
CA MET A 746 26.84 -55.41 -8.13
C MET A 746 26.48 -56.82 -7.60
N HIS A 747 25.21 -57.23 -7.64
CA HIS A 747 24.81 -58.58 -7.25
C HIS A 747 25.26 -59.64 -8.27
N ASN A 748 25.26 -59.32 -9.58
CA ASN A 748 25.85 -60.17 -10.61
C ASN A 748 27.38 -60.24 -10.50
N GLU A 749 28.05 -59.15 -10.11
CA GLU A 749 29.50 -59.13 -9.84
C GLU A 749 29.85 -59.97 -8.60
N ILE A 750 29.04 -59.90 -7.53
CA ILE A 750 29.16 -60.77 -6.35
C ILE A 750 28.96 -62.23 -6.74
N SER A 751 27.89 -62.57 -7.45
CA SER A 751 27.62 -63.95 -7.88
C SER A 751 28.70 -64.51 -8.83
N SER A 752 29.29 -63.65 -9.68
CA SER A 752 30.46 -63.99 -10.49
C SER A 752 31.69 -64.28 -9.62
N LYS A 753 31.92 -63.49 -8.57
CA LYS A 753 33.02 -63.70 -7.61
C LYS A 753 32.80 -64.90 -6.69
N GLU A 754 31.57 -65.23 -6.34
CA GLU A 754 31.21 -66.46 -5.63
C GLU A 754 31.46 -67.69 -6.50
N ALA A 755 31.11 -67.65 -7.79
CA ALA A 755 31.42 -68.71 -8.74
C ALA A 755 32.94 -68.86 -9.01
N GLU A 756 33.71 -67.77 -9.03
CA GLU A 756 35.18 -67.82 -9.01
C GLU A 756 35.72 -68.47 -7.71
N LEU A 757 35.10 -68.18 -6.56
CA LEU A 757 35.49 -68.72 -5.26
C LEU A 757 35.20 -70.23 -5.15
N GLU A 758 34.03 -70.70 -5.59
CA GLU A 758 33.71 -72.13 -5.66
C GLU A 758 34.68 -72.88 -6.59
N ASN A 759 35.02 -72.29 -7.75
CA ASN A 759 36.03 -72.86 -8.65
C ASN A 759 37.43 -72.92 -7.99
N ALA A 760 37.78 -71.95 -7.13
CA ALA A 760 39.02 -71.99 -6.35
C ALA A 760 38.96 -73.06 -5.24
N CYS A 761 37.83 -73.20 -4.56
CA CYS A 761 37.61 -74.24 -3.55
C CYS A 761 37.65 -75.65 -4.14
N GLN A 762 37.00 -75.91 -5.27
CA GLN A 762 37.05 -77.21 -5.96
C GLN A 762 38.48 -77.56 -6.44
N LYS A 763 39.25 -76.57 -6.90
CA LYS A 763 40.68 -76.76 -7.22
C LYS A 763 41.51 -77.08 -5.96
N ARG A 764 41.18 -76.48 -4.81
CA ARG A 764 41.83 -76.80 -3.53
C ARG A 764 41.48 -78.21 -3.06
N GLU A 765 40.21 -78.60 -3.08
CA GLU A 765 39.79 -79.96 -2.71
C GLU A 765 40.44 -81.03 -3.60
N ASN A 766 40.58 -80.78 -4.90
CA ASN A 766 41.24 -81.74 -5.80
C ASN A 766 42.75 -81.85 -5.52
N ALA A 767 43.43 -80.75 -5.18
CA ALA A 767 44.81 -80.80 -4.71
C ALA A 767 44.96 -81.49 -3.33
N GLU A 768 43.97 -81.33 -2.44
CA GLU A 768 43.91 -82.05 -1.15
C GLU A 768 43.68 -83.56 -1.37
N ARG A 769 42.84 -83.95 -2.35
CA ARG A 769 42.64 -85.35 -2.76
C ARG A 769 43.89 -85.97 -3.39
N GLU A 770 44.58 -85.27 -4.28
CA GLU A 770 45.85 -85.73 -4.87
C GLU A 770 46.95 -85.93 -3.80
N LEU A 771 46.99 -85.07 -2.78
CA LEU A 771 47.90 -85.20 -1.64
C LEU A 771 47.58 -86.44 -0.78
N ASP A 772 46.30 -86.73 -0.54
CA ASP A 772 45.85 -87.92 0.18
C ASP A 772 46.07 -89.21 -0.60
N GLU A 773 45.92 -89.21 -1.93
CA GLU A 773 46.28 -90.35 -2.77
C GLU A 773 47.79 -90.62 -2.81
N LEU A 774 48.62 -89.57 -2.86
CA LEU A 774 50.08 -89.71 -2.72
C LEU A 774 50.47 -90.25 -1.33
N ASN A 775 49.81 -89.81 -0.25
CA ASN A 775 50.05 -90.35 1.09
C ASN A 775 49.57 -91.81 1.23
N ARG A 776 48.44 -92.18 0.63
CA ARG A 776 47.97 -93.58 0.58
C ARG A 776 48.92 -94.47 -0.21
N ASN A 777 49.38 -94.05 -1.39
CA ASN A 777 50.37 -94.79 -2.18
C ASN A 777 51.69 -94.98 -1.43
N ARG A 778 52.10 -94.00 -0.62
CA ARG A 778 53.27 -94.09 0.28
C ARG A 778 53.06 -95.04 1.47
N GLN A 779 51.84 -95.16 2.01
CA GLN A 779 51.52 -96.12 3.08
C GLN A 779 51.38 -97.55 2.55
N VAL A 780 50.77 -97.75 1.37
CA VAL A 780 50.60 -99.08 0.75
C VAL A 780 51.94 -99.69 0.35
N THR A 781 52.84 -98.91 -0.26
CA THR A 781 54.18 -99.40 -0.66
C THR A 781 55.10 -99.74 0.51
N LEU A 782 54.84 -99.20 1.71
CA LEU A 782 55.55 -99.57 2.94
C LEU A 782 54.94 -100.78 3.68
N ALA A 783 53.76 -101.26 3.27
CA ALA A 783 53.01 -102.29 3.99
C ALA A 783 53.23 -103.73 3.47
N THR A 784 53.61 -103.91 2.20
CA THR A 784 53.73 -105.25 1.57
C THR A 784 55.12 -105.53 1.00
N PHE A 785 56.16 -105.21 1.77
CA PHE A 785 57.51 -105.78 1.60
C PHE A 785 57.73 -106.99 2.53
N ILE A 786 56.66 -107.51 3.16
CA ILE A 786 56.65 -108.66 4.06
C ILE A 786 55.40 -109.52 3.75
N ASN A 787 55.43 -110.22 2.62
CA ASN A 787 54.80 -111.52 2.32
C ASN A 787 55.01 -111.86 0.84
#